data_AF-A0A4R3L7M2-F1
#
_entry.id   AF-A0A4R3L7M2-F1
#
_cell.length_a   1.000
_cell.length_b   1.000
_cell.length_c   1.000
_cell.angle_alpha   90.00
_cell.angle_beta   90.00
_cell.angle_gamma   90.00
#
_symmetry.space_group_name_H-M   'P 1'
#
loop_
_entity.id
_entity.type
_entity.pdbx_description
1 polymer ?
#
loop_
_entity_poly.entity_id
_entity_poly.type
_entity_poly.pdbx_seq_one_letter_code
_entity_poly.pdbx_strand_id
1 'polypeptide(L)'
;MSNELNDKKNPLSPISYEILYSAMKKRLPKLLIHEKGGNVFFAKNLYPICHEVVEDLRTKVSKQFFAEMSMDETVLTGSKNNFVTLNFQNKEREHEDLQELMDLMKKVLDSQGVSPKPNRLSDILTKTKPAQALGSFSIKMQNEERKTSFGKLEYNVFDSISEKNILRHDNVKISYKTDHLMESIKQSLIRYFEVEYEDDFFKDTVIEQIRSQGILADTLYNFIEENHFAAVKRSSGFLYLDYLLSNMDTKFIVKHKETVSLLKRYTERFEKLEELLTEFLKEARYLPVEFMGENRDILNTFRHKNDVYGFLPFMGVLSQIMASTNNNEKNIEQYGVSLKLNGEVQNAEIAEGKGKRSYVYHTQKLISLAKYGDQEDYFETTKEMANEYWFGAIRVVLLKYFLLNLEDGTYDPSDTLKQDLDHIASYDGSPKREDLHSWYRDLAKTFFYKNEYRSGHITEQLNEIREMLCDHFKKVRDQGSTKTYKRRMTFLKSILEPNLFSADRVNVLRNELNTHNYKYTILTKEILEDSLFSFEYEIEFSNTFLCSKEHHEEISYQNEVCEQDEILPIMFLPYDIRNRVLGRESTQYIQQDTTIKKVCIPYPEFLTYETPVEEFVFLFVFKLFVYLFLVAYTEQIREKQQNLFLSFWHFHQHNDNREDEYTKMGGLIRQYTKELEFLFGMNSNTGSQGFVFGTFNQKYKIGNAIHSVYANVPKKFKLDVPIKIPKIAIVIITSMKSDFQVKGDYYRTGVFGEVYTIDSTGSTSTFRRYGTYFDHYNETVYEQSKVLVDIVQKLYEEGYRHVLYVAKTPFTTKFLNKKNNQKELYFMNQKLMDSLYVAGDIAIYPLHVTLTRAYEAHEGKQRRKVGLFVDDTSHIQKSLYEDHVGIIPVFQLYSGNGLPVKEQRHVYNSLITYQTWSRIYSDEVMNNKIQSALIDPNGIKPNLIRALVLLHTSRFESKNKPTIKVDPYSRLFGDEGVAKKSGLDVKWGKKAFQMNMLAYFSYLHTKVFAIKEVEGR
;
A
#
# COMPACT_ATOMS: atom_id res chain seq x y z
N MET A 1 -10.76 35.45 -19.48
CA MET A 1 -12.03 35.13 -20.16
C MET A 1 -12.41 33.71 -19.80
N SER A 2 -13.62 33.56 -19.28
CA SER A 2 -14.19 32.37 -18.66
C SER A 2 -14.37 31.25 -19.67
N ASN A 3 -13.55 30.20 -19.56
CA ASN A 3 -13.95 28.88 -20.03
C ASN A 3 -15.03 28.37 -19.07
N GLU A 4 -16.28 28.77 -19.32
CA GLU A 4 -17.45 28.01 -18.87
C GLU A 4 -17.39 26.65 -19.56
N LEU A 5 -16.68 25.71 -18.92
CA LEU A 5 -16.82 24.30 -19.19
C LEU A 5 -18.28 23.94 -18.92
N ASN A 6 -18.84 23.21 -19.87
CA ASN A 6 -20.23 22.81 -19.96
C ASN A 6 -20.61 21.93 -18.73
N ASP A 7 -20.97 22.56 -17.61
CA ASP A 7 -21.31 21.97 -16.30
C ASP A 7 -22.71 21.34 -16.27
N LYS A 8 -23.22 20.86 -17.41
CA LYS A 8 -24.56 20.28 -17.51
C LYS A 8 -24.49 18.76 -17.32
N LYS A 9 -24.64 18.39 -16.03
CA LYS A 9 -24.73 17.06 -15.39
C LYS A 9 -23.44 16.64 -14.68
N ASN A 10 -23.17 17.23 -13.52
CA ASN A 10 -22.36 16.57 -12.51
C ASN A 10 -23.10 15.27 -12.10
N PRO A 11 -22.55 14.07 -12.39
CA PRO A 11 -23.23 12.81 -12.14
C PRO A 11 -23.29 12.44 -10.65
N LEU A 12 -22.64 13.24 -9.79
CA LEU A 12 -22.56 13.04 -8.34
C LEU A 12 -23.78 13.63 -7.62
N SER A 13 -24.36 12.86 -6.69
CA SER A 13 -25.40 13.37 -5.77
C SER A 13 -24.85 14.52 -4.93
N PRO A 14 -25.59 15.64 -4.78
CA PRO A 14 -25.22 16.69 -3.84
C PRO A 14 -25.34 16.19 -2.38
N ILE A 15 -24.73 16.91 -1.45
CA ILE A 15 -24.85 16.72 0.01
C ILE A 15 -24.95 18.07 0.73
N SER A 16 -25.73 18.12 1.81
CA SER A 16 -25.78 19.25 2.75
C SER A 16 -25.54 18.77 4.18
N TYR A 17 -24.65 19.44 4.90
CA TYR A 17 -24.38 19.18 6.32
C TYR A 17 -25.11 20.18 7.24
N GLU A 18 -25.95 21.05 6.68
CA GLU A 18 -26.67 22.12 7.39
C GLU A 18 -27.41 21.64 8.63
N ILE A 19 -28.06 20.46 8.57
CA ILE A 19 -28.79 19.89 9.70
C ILE A 19 -27.86 19.64 10.91
N LEU A 20 -26.64 19.16 10.66
CA LEU A 20 -25.64 18.92 11.69
C LEU A 20 -25.12 20.26 12.22
N TYR A 21 -24.76 21.19 11.34
CA TYR A 21 -24.25 22.50 11.74
C TYR A 21 -25.26 23.27 12.57
N SER A 22 -26.52 23.27 12.17
CA SER A 22 -27.61 23.94 12.89
C SER A 22 -27.81 23.39 14.29
N ALA A 23 -27.74 22.05 14.46
CA ALA A 23 -27.80 21.43 15.78
C ALA A 23 -26.55 21.77 16.62
N MET A 24 -25.37 21.76 16.00
CA MET A 24 -24.12 22.13 16.65
C MET A 24 -24.10 23.59 17.13
N LYS A 25 -24.57 24.56 16.31
CA LYS A 25 -24.63 25.99 16.66
C LYS A 25 -25.42 26.24 17.96
N LYS A 26 -26.51 25.48 18.19
CA LYS A 26 -27.32 25.58 19.42
C LYS A 26 -26.61 25.05 20.66
N ARG A 27 -25.66 24.14 20.50
CA ARG A 27 -25.01 23.40 21.59
C ARG A 27 -23.59 23.88 21.87
N LEU A 28 -22.88 24.41 20.88
CA LEU A 28 -21.50 24.90 20.99
C LEU A 28 -21.33 25.92 22.13
N PRO A 29 -22.20 26.93 22.33
CA PRO A 29 -22.05 27.90 23.42
C PRO A 29 -22.10 27.30 24.82
N LYS A 30 -22.58 26.06 24.97
CA LYS A 30 -22.70 25.35 26.26
C LYS A 30 -21.42 24.57 26.63
N LEU A 31 -20.41 24.53 25.77
CA LEU A 31 -19.14 23.84 26.07
C LEU A 31 -18.43 24.52 27.24
N LEU A 32 -17.97 23.73 28.22
CA LEU A 32 -17.30 24.21 29.43
C LEU A 32 -15.78 24.02 29.34
N ILE A 33 -15.10 25.05 28.85
CA ILE A 33 -13.65 25.13 28.67
C ILE A 33 -13.07 25.98 29.81
N HIS A 34 -12.13 25.46 30.57
CA HIS A 34 -11.52 26.25 31.63
C HIS A 34 -10.02 26.05 31.66
N GLU A 35 -9.34 27.12 32.04
CA GLU A 35 -7.90 27.13 32.28
C GLU A 35 -7.62 27.01 33.78
N LYS A 36 -6.71 26.11 34.17
CA LYS A 36 -6.27 25.97 35.56
C LYS A 36 -4.77 25.71 35.62
N GLY A 37 -4.02 26.62 36.24
CA GLY A 37 -2.57 26.51 36.37
C GLY A 37 -1.84 26.46 35.02
N GLY A 38 -2.35 27.17 34.01
CA GLY A 38 -1.84 27.14 32.64
C GLY A 38 -2.26 25.94 31.80
N ASN A 39 -2.93 24.94 32.38
CA ASN A 39 -3.52 23.82 31.64
C ASN A 39 -4.91 24.19 31.15
N VAL A 40 -5.23 23.87 29.90
CA VAL A 40 -6.56 24.04 29.33
C VAL A 40 -7.28 22.70 29.33
N PHE A 41 -8.45 22.65 29.96
CA PHE A 41 -9.33 21.49 29.94
C PHE A 41 -10.46 21.78 28.96
N PHE A 42 -10.37 21.20 27.76
CA PHE A 42 -11.38 21.37 26.75
C PHE A 42 -12.64 20.59 27.11
N ALA A 43 -13.74 21.33 27.32
CA ALA A 43 -15.10 20.81 27.42
C ALA A 43 -15.21 19.52 28.26
N LYS A 44 -15.21 19.64 29.60
CA LYS A 44 -15.51 18.49 30.49
C LYS A 44 -16.87 17.85 30.19
N ASN A 45 -17.79 18.63 29.61
CA ASN A 45 -19.10 18.21 29.15
C ASN A 45 -19.16 17.89 27.64
N LEU A 46 -18.01 17.66 26.97
CA LEU A 46 -17.97 17.38 25.53
C LEU A 46 -18.84 16.18 25.14
N TYR A 47 -18.72 15.06 25.86
CA TYR A 47 -19.53 13.86 25.59
C TYR A 47 -21.03 14.14 25.75
N PRO A 48 -21.52 14.67 26.89
CA PRO A 48 -22.93 15.05 27.03
C PRO A 48 -23.43 15.98 25.92
N ILE A 49 -22.64 16.99 25.53
CA ILE A 49 -23.02 17.94 24.48
C ILE A 49 -23.11 17.28 23.10
N CYS A 50 -22.16 16.41 22.74
CA CYS A 50 -22.24 15.65 21.49
C CYS A 50 -23.45 14.69 21.51
N HIS A 51 -23.73 14.07 22.65
CA HIS A 51 -24.89 13.20 22.81
C HIS A 51 -26.21 13.98 22.71
N GLU A 52 -26.31 15.19 23.24
CA GLU A 52 -27.48 16.06 23.06
C GLU A 52 -27.73 16.39 21.59
N VAL A 53 -26.69 16.56 20.77
CA VAL A 53 -26.86 16.74 19.31
C VAL A 53 -27.44 15.48 18.66
N VAL A 54 -26.98 14.29 19.07
CA VAL A 54 -27.53 13.02 18.59
C VAL A 54 -29.01 12.91 18.97
N GLU A 55 -29.38 13.25 20.20
CA GLU A 55 -30.77 13.23 20.68
C GLU A 55 -31.67 14.22 19.92
N ASP A 56 -31.20 15.45 19.70
CA ASP A 56 -31.92 16.48 18.94
C ASP A 56 -32.24 16.01 17.51
N LEU A 57 -31.35 15.20 16.95
CA LEU A 57 -31.45 14.70 15.59
C LEU A 57 -32.09 13.32 15.50
N ARG A 58 -32.19 12.55 16.59
CA ARG A 58 -32.56 11.13 16.59
C ARG A 58 -33.81 10.86 15.76
N THR A 59 -34.88 11.62 15.95
CA THR A 59 -36.15 11.42 15.21
C THR A 59 -36.01 11.66 13.71
N LYS A 60 -35.19 12.64 13.32
CA LYS A 60 -34.91 12.98 11.92
C LYS A 60 -33.97 11.96 11.26
N VAL A 61 -32.85 11.68 11.92
CA VAL A 61 -31.82 10.77 11.37
C VAL A 61 -32.20 9.29 11.45
N SER A 62 -33.05 8.87 12.38
CA SER A 62 -33.52 7.47 12.42
C SER A 62 -34.51 7.13 11.28
N LYS A 63 -35.25 8.12 10.78
CA LYS A 63 -36.30 7.91 9.78
C LYS A 63 -35.92 8.36 8.36
N GLN A 64 -35.12 9.42 8.24
CA GLN A 64 -34.89 10.14 6.97
C GLN A 64 -33.46 10.69 6.85
N PHE A 65 -32.43 9.99 7.36
CA PHE A 65 -31.04 10.49 7.37
C PHE A 65 -30.56 11.02 6.02
N PHE A 66 -30.71 10.24 4.95
CA PHE A 66 -30.24 10.65 3.62
C PHE A 66 -31.01 11.85 3.06
N ALA A 67 -32.34 11.89 3.24
CA ALA A 67 -33.14 13.03 2.82
C ALA A 67 -32.75 14.32 3.55
N GLU A 68 -32.50 14.25 4.87
CA GLU A 68 -32.05 15.39 5.68
C GLU A 68 -30.65 15.87 5.28
N MET A 69 -29.79 14.96 4.79
CA MET A 69 -28.47 15.29 4.24
C MET A 69 -28.53 15.69 2.74
N SER A 70 -29.74 15.78 2.15
CA SER A 70 -29.97 16.02 0.72
C SER A 70 -29.27 15.02 -0.21
N MET A 71 -29.10 13.78 0.25
CA MET A 71 -28.51 12.68 -0.50
C MET A 71 -29.58 11.91 -1.28
N ASP A 72 -29.35 11.65 -2.57
CA ASP A 72 -30.20 10.78 -3.37
C ASP A 72 -30.02 9.31 -2.96
N GLU A 73 -31.04 8.75 -2.32
CA GLU A 73 -31.03 7.38 -1.82
C GLU A 73 -30.88 6.32 -2.91
N THR A 74 -31.32 6.61 -4.13
CA THR A 74 -31.23 5.68 -5.28
C THR A 74 -29.78 5.48 -5.73
N VAL A 75 -28.94 6.47 -5.45
CA VAL A 75 -27.51 6.44 -5.73
C VAL A 75 -26.75 5.57 -4.73
N LEU A 76 -27.33 5.26 -3.56
CA LEU A 76 -26.68 4.50 -2.47
C LEU A 76 -27.02 3.00 -2.47
N THR A 77 -27.93 2.56 -3.33
CA THR A 77 -28.38 1.15 -3.45
C THR A 77 -27.96 0.48 -4.77
N GLY A 78 -27.32 1.21 -5.69
CA GLY A 78 -27.03 0.77 -7.05
C GLY A 78 -25.57 0.43 -7.32
N SER A 79 -25.31 -0.28 -8.43
CA SER A 79 -23.95 -0.62 -8.91
C SER A 79 -23.10 0.59 -9.29
N LYS A 80 -23.66 1.81 -9.35
CA LYS A 80 -22.99 3.04 -9.80
C LYS A 80 -22.48 3.94 -8.66
N ASN A 81 -23.06 3.92 -7.45
CA ASN A 81 -22.61 4.68 -6.27
C ASN A 81 -21.98 6.06 -6.56
N ASN A 82 -22.74 6.96 -7.21
CA ASN A 82 -22.28 8.29 -7.59
C ASN A 82 -22.36 9.31 -6.44
N PHE A 83 -21.68 9.09 -5.33
CA PHE A 83 -21.71 9.99 -4.17
C PHE A 83 -20.31 10.35 -3.67
N VAL A 84 -20.07 11.64 -3.43
CA VAL A 84 -18.81 12.17 -2.87
C VAL A 84 -19.15 13.15 -1.75
N THR A 85 -18.55 12.97 -0.57
CA THR A 85 -18.84 13.74 0.64
C THR A 85 -18.46 15.22 0.55
N LEU A 86 -17.62 15.58 -0.43
CA LEU A 86 -17.23 16.96 -0.74
C LEU A 86 -18.04 17.58 -1.90
N ASN A 87 -19.10 16.93 -2.36
CA ASN A 87 -19.97 17.45 -3.41
C ASN A 87 -21.13 18.27 -2.83
N PHE A 88 -20.79 19.38 -2.17
CA PHE A 88 -21.76 20.22 -1.48
C PHE A 88 -22.88 20.73 -2.39
N GLN A 89 -24.12 20.69 -1.90
CA GLN A 89 -25.30 21.22 -2.59
C GLN A 89 -25.18 22.72 -2.84
N ASN A 90 -24.72 23.47 -1.82
CA ASN A 90 -24.39 24.88 -1.92
C ASN A 90 -23.07 25.14 -1.17
N LYS A 91 -21.99 25.33 -1.94
CA LYS A 91 -20.65 25.51 -1.40
C LYS A 91 -20.49 26.78 -0.56
N GLU A 92 -21.13 27.88 -0.95
CA GLU A 92 -21.04 29.18 -0.26
C GLU A 92 -21.74 29.09 1.10
N ARG A 93 -22.93 28.49 1.14
CA ARG A 93 -23.68 28.30 2.38
C ARG A 93 -22.95 27.40 3.39
N GLU A 94 -22.33 26.32 2.91
CA GLU A 94 -21.49 25.45 3.75
C GLU A 94 -20.30 26.22 4.34
N HIS A 95 -19.69 27.13 3.57
CA HIS A 95 -18.61 28.00 4.06
C HIS A 95 -19.11 28.96 5.14
N GLU A 96 -20.25 29.61 4.93
CA GLU A 96 -20.88 30.52 5.89
C GLU A 96 -21.20 29.80 7.21
N ASP A 97 -21.85 28.64 7.15
CA ASP A 97 -22.22 27.86 8.34
C ASP A 97 -21.01 27.43 9.18
N LEU A 98 -19.93 27.03 8.51
CA LEU A 98 -18.67 26.64 9.15
C LEU A 98 -17.93 27.84 9.74
N GLN A 99 -17.94 29.00 9.08
CA GLN A 99 -17.38 30.23 9.61
C GLN A 99 -18.15 30.72 10.84
N GLU A 100 -19.48 30.64 10.83
CA GLU A 100 -20.29 30.96 12.01
C GLU A 100 -19.96 30.04 13.20
N LEU A 101 -19.76 28.73 12.96
CA LEU A 101 -19.32 27.80 14.00
C LEU A 101 -17.93 28.16 14.56
N MET A 102 -17.00 28.58 13.69
CA MET A 102 -15.67 29.05 14.09
C MET A 102 -15.77 30.31 14.95
N ASP A 103 -16.57 31.30 14.55
CA ASP A 103 -16.78 32.54 15.29
C ASP A 103 -17.44 32.30 16.65
N LEU A 104 -18.39 31.37 16.73
CA LEU A 104 -18.97 30.94 17.99
C LEU A 104 -17.92 30.28 18.89
N MET A 105 -17.04 29.43 18.34
CA MET A 105 -15.94 28.83 19.11
C MET A 105 -14.98 29.89 19.66
N LYS A 106 -14.61 30.89 18.85
CA LYS A 106 -13.77 32.02 19.30
C LYS A 106 -14.44 32.78 20.45
N LYS A 107 -15.72 33.12 20.32
CA LYS A 107 -16.51 33.77 21.38
C LYS A 107 -16.58 32.94 22.67
N VAL A 108 -16.70 31.62 22.56
CA VAL A 108 -16.68 30.70 23.71
C VAL A 108 -15.33 30.75 24.43
N LEU A 109 -14.21 30.73 23.70
CA LEU A 109 -12.88 30.85 24.30
C LEU A 109 -12.69 32.20 25.01
N ASP A 110 -13.07 33.29 24.35
CA ASP A 110 -12.95 34.65 24.89
C ASP A 110 -13.80 34.83 26.16
N SER A 111 -15.08 34.42 26.12
CA SER A 111 -16.01 34.54 27.25
C SER A 111 -15.59 33.70 28.47
N GLN A 112 -14.84 32.63 28.25
CA GLN A 112 -14.32 31.76 29.31
C GLN A 112 -12.87 32.11 29.72
N GLY A 113 -12.32 33.20 29.17
CA GLY A 113 -10.99 33.73 29.50
C GLY A 113 -9.86 32.76 29.15
N VAL A 114 -10.07 31.89 28.16
CA VAL A 114 -9.11 30.86 27.77
C VAL A 114 -8.14 31.45 26.76
N SER A 115 -6.85 31.47 27.11
CA SER A 115 -5.80 32.02 26.25
C SER A 115 -4.66 31.03 26.06
N PRO A 116 -4.03 30.98 24.88
CA PRO A 116 -2.91 30.07 24.65
C PRO A 116 -1.69 30.39 25.49
N LYS A 117 -1.18 29.36 26.16
CA LYS A 117 0.07 29.42 26.92
C LYS A 117 0.97 28.27 26.51
N PRO A 118 1.67 28.39 25.37
CA PRO A 118 2.66 27.40 24.96
C PRO A 118 3.83 27.34 25.97
N ASN A 119 4.62 26.29 25.86
CA ASN A 119 5.87 26.12 26.60
C ASN A 119 7.04 26.36 25.65
N ARG A 120 8.25 26.62 26.17
CA ARG A 120 9.43 26.61 25.30
C ARG A 120 9.78 25.18 24.96
N LEU A 121 10.14 24.92 23.70
CA LEU A 121 10.56 23.59 23.27
C LEU A 121 11.82 23.14 24.03
N SER A 122 12.70 24.08 24.40
CA SER A 122 13.88 23.84 25.24
C SER A 122 13.58 23.34 26.66
N ASP A 123 12.37 23.62 27.19
CA ASP A 123 11.96 23.16 28.53
C ASP A 123 11.54 21.68 28.52
N ILE A 124 11.21 21.18 27.32
CA ILE A 124 10.86 19.78 27.07
C ILE A 124 12.08 19.00 26.57
N LEU A 125 12.82 19.57 25.61
CA LEU A 125 14.04 19.01 25.03
C LEU A 125 15.27 19.55 25.78
N THR A 126 15.55 18.97 26.94
CA THR A 126 16.55 19.48 27.88
C THR A 126 17.96 18.97 27.59
N LYS A 127 18.99 19.76 27.91
CA LYS A 127 20.40 19.31 27.82
C LYS A 127 20.74 18.24 28.88
N THR A 128 20.14 18.34 30.06
CA THR A 128 20.32 17.39 31.17
C THR A 128 19.26 16.31 31.14
N LYS A 129 19.60 15.14 31.69
CA LYS A 129 18.65 14.04 31.86
C LYS A 129 17.54 14.47 32.84
N PRO A 130 16.25 14.35 32.48
CA PRO A 130 15.17 14.68 33.40
C PRO A 130 15.24 13.83 34.67
N ALA A 131 15.11 14.46 35.84
CA ALA A 131 14.95 13.76 37.10
C ALA A 131 13.58 13.06 37.11
N GLN A 132 13.55 11.77 36.82
CA GLN A 132 12.33 10.96 36.83
C GLN A 132 12.36 10.01 38.03
N ALA A 133 11.33 10.07 38.88
CA ALA A 133 11.09 9.03 39.86
C ALA A 133 10.90 7.68 39.15
N LEU A 134 11.40 6.59 39.72
CA LEU A 134 11.29 5.26 39.15
C LEU A 134 9.79 4.94 38.90
N GLY A 135 9.40 4.74 37.64
CA GLY A 135 8.00 4.43 37.28
C GLY A 135 7.09 5.63 36.99
N SER A 136 7.63 6.84 36.83
CA SER A 136 6.84 8.03 36.42
C SER A 136 6.94 8.31 34.91
N PHE A 137 5.86 8.79 34.30
CA PHE A 137 5.90 9.29 32.93
C PHE A 137 6.35 10.76 32.92
N SER A 138 7.12 11.15 31.91
CA SER A 138 7.40 12.56 31.63
C SER A 138 7.44 12.78 30.12
N ILE A 139 6.91 13.93 29.69
CA ILE A 139 7.04 14.39 28.30
C ILE A 139 8.42 14.96 28.00
N LYS A 140 9.27 15.20 29.02
CA LYS A 140 10.62 15.76 28.88
C LYS A 140 11.58 14.69 28.35
N MET A 141 12.47 15.10 27.47
CA MET A 141 13.44 14.24 26.81
C MET A 141 14.81 14.91 26.81
N GLN A 142 15.87 14.14 27.08
CA GLN A 142 17.22 14.64 26.89
C GLN A 142 17.51 14.81 25.41
N ASN A 143 17.94 16.00 25.00
CA ASN A 143 18.46 16.27 23.66
C ASN A 143 19.93 15.84 23.58
N GLU A 144 20.14 14.54 23.40
CA GLU A 144 21.46 13.91 23.29
C GLU A 144 21.93 13.86 21.82
N GLU A 145 23.23 14.06 21.59
CA GLU A 145 23.83 13.77 20.29
C GLU A 145 23.84 12.26 20.07
N ARG A 146 23.32 11.84 18.92
CA ARG A 146 23.23 10.46 18.50
C ARG A 146 24.22 10.21 17.40
N LYS A 147 24.80 9.01 17.41
CA LYS A 147 25.64 8.52 16.32
C LYS A 147 25.02 7.27 15.74
N THR A 148 25.05 7.17 14.42
CA THR A 148 24.69 5.97 13.68
C THR A 148 25.74 5.79 12.59
N SER A 149 26.07 4.54 12.29
CA SER A 149 26.99 4.19 11.22
C SER A 149 26.23 3.50 10.11
N PHE A 150 26.63 3.78 8.88
CA PHE A 150 26.10 3.16 7.68
C PHE A 150 27.18 2.30 7.05
N GLY A 151 26.86 1.05 6.77
CA GLY A 151 27.70 0.23 5.91
C GLY A 151 27.37 0.50 4.45
N LYS A 152 28.38 0.81 3.65
CA LYS A 152 28.22 0.79 2.19
C LYS A 152 28.26 -0.68 1.72
N LEU A 153 27.29 -1.06 0.90
CA LEU A 153 27.23 -2.37 0.26
C LEU A 153 27.74 -2.27 -1.17
N GLU A 154 28.46 -3.30 -1.60
CA GLU A 154 28.81 -3.52 -3.01
C GLU A 154 28.41 -4.91 -3.46
N TYR A 155 28.14 -5.03 -4.76
CA TYR A 155 27.77 -6.29 -5.37
C TYR A 155 29.00 -7.17 -5.61
N ASN A 156 28.90 -8.45 -5.25
CA ASN A 156 29.78 -9.54 -5.70
C ASN A 156 31.29 -9.30 -5.45
N VAL A 157 31.66 -8.62 -4.36
CA VAL A 157 33.05 -8.50 -3.91
C VAL A 157 33.34 -9.63 -2.92
N PHE A 158 33.82 -10.77 -3.42
CA PHE A 158 34.03 -12.00 -2.66
C PHE A 158 35.42 -12.14 -2.02
N ASP A 159 36.29 -11.14 -2.17
CA ASP A 159 37.70 -11.22 -1.74
C ASP A 159 37.89 -11.39 -0.22
N SER A 160 36.82 -11.27 0.60
CA SER A 160 36.80 -11.62 2.03
C SER A 160 35.38 -11.88 2.57
N ILE A 161 34.77 -13.01 2.22
CA ILE A 161 33.38 -13.40 2.62
C ILE A 161 33.22 -13.55 4.15
N SER A 162 34.24 -14.00 4.86
CA SER A 162 34.14 -14.47 6.25
C SER A 162 33.95 -13.38 7.33
N GLU A 163 34.01 -12.09 6.97
CA GLU A 163 33.93 -10.97 7.92
C GLU A 163 32.81 -9.95 7.61
N LYS A 164 31.96 -10.21 6.61
CA LYS A 164 31.01 -9.22 6.05
C LYS A 164 29.55 -9.58 6.31
N ASN A 165 28.69 -8.57 6.44
CA ASN A 165 27.24 -8.75 6.31
C ASN A 165 26.94 -9.04 4.83
N ILE A 166 26.25 -10.15 4.55
CA ILE A 166 25.93 -10.57 3.18
C ILE A 166 24.42 -10.61 3.01
N LEU A 167 23.90 -9.84 2.05
CA LEU A 167 22.50 -9.95 1.64
C LEU A 167 22.43 -10.68 0.31
N ARG A 168 21.78 -11.85 0.29
CA ARG A 168 21.42 -12.56 -0.93
C ARG A 168 20.13 -11.97 -1.49
N HIS A 169 20.18 -11.53 -2.73
CA HIS A 169 19.04 -11.02 -3.48
C HIS A 169 18.85 -11.88 -4.73
N ASP A 170 17.72 -12.57 -4.82
CA ASP A 170 17.37 -13.40 -5.96
C ASP A 170 16.54 -12.57 -6.95
N ASN A 171 16.85 -12.69 -8.23
CA ASN A 171 16.26 -11.93 -9.32
C ASN A 171 15.68 -12.88 -10.38
N VAL A 172 14.67 -12.39 -11.09
CA VAL A 172 14.21 -12.98 -12.35
C VAL A 172 14.20 -11.90 -13.43
N LYS A 173 14.82 -12.20 -14.56
CA LYS A 173 14.81 -11.40 -15.77
C LYS A 173 13.93 -12.11 -16.80
N ILE A 174 12.87 -11.45 -17.22
CA ILE A 174 11.93 -11.91 -18.24
C ILE A 174 12.23 -11.11 -19.50
N SER A 175 12.41 -11.77 -20.63
CA SER A 175 12.60 -11.06 -21.89
C SER A 175 11.98 -11.77 -23.08
N TYR A 176 11.53 -10.99 -24.06
CA TYR A 176 10.98 -11.50 -25.33
C TYR A 176 11.30 -10.52 -26.46
N LYS A 177 11.37 -11.04 -27.68
CA LYS A 177 11.58 -10.22 -28.88
C LYS A 177 10.27 -9.56 -29.29
N THR A 178 10.31 -8.26 -29.53
CA THR A 178 9.17 -7.47 -30.03
C THR A 178 9.23 -7.27 -31.54
N ASP A 179 10.43 -7.36 -32.13
CA ASP A 179 10.62 -7.27 -33.57
C ASP A 179 9.75 -8.27 -34.32
N HIS A 180 9.03 -7.76 -35.32
CA HIS A 180 8.18 -8.56 -36.20
C HIS A 180 7.08 -9.36 -35.47
N LEU A 181 6.78 -9.11 -34.18
CA LEU A 181 5.71 -9.80 -33.46
C LEU A 181 4.36 -9.60 -34.16
N MET A 182 4.02 -8.34 -34.48
CA MET A 182 2.82 -7.98 -35.22
C MET A 182 2.77 -8.65 -36.60
N GLU A 183 3.88 -8.62 -37.34
CA GLU A 183 3.95 -9.24 -38.66
C GLU A 183 3.82 -10.76 -38.57
N SER A 184 4.40 -11.38 -37.55
CA SER A 184 4.29 -12.82 -37.30
C SER A 184 2.85 -13.22 -36.98
N ILE A 185 2.12 -12.41 -36.19
CA ILE A 185 0.68 -12.62 -35.94
C ILE A 185 -0.11 -12.55 -37.27
N LYS A 186 0.15 -11.53 -38.10
CA LYS A 186 -0.51 -11.39 -39.42
C LYS A 186 -0.25 -12.60 -40.31
N GLN A 187 1.00 -13.00 -40.46
CA GLN A 187 1.38 -14.14 -41.31
C GLN A 187 0.83 -15.47 -40.79
N SER A 188 0.78 -15.66 -39.46
CA SER A 188 0.13 -16.83 -38.85
C SER A 188 -1.36 -16.90 -39.16
N LEU A 189 -2.08 -15.78 -39.05
CA LEU A 189 -3.50 -15.72 -39.40
C LEU A 189 -3.71 -16.00 -40.88
N ILE A 190 -2.95 -15.36 -41.77
CA ILE A 190 -3.05 -15.55 -43.22
C ILE A 190 -2.85 -17.03 -43.56
N ARG A 191 -1.79 -17.66 -43.06
CA ARG A 191 -1.50 -19.08 -43.29
C ARG A 191 -2.64 -19.99 -42.82
N TYR A 192 -3.24 -19.68 -41.67
CA TYR A 192 -4.38 -20.44 -41.15
C TYR A 192 -5.57 -20.37 -42.12
N PHE A 193 -5.96 -19.17 -42.57
CA PHE A 193 -7.05 -18.99 -43.54
C PHE A 193 -6.72 -19.57 -44.92
N GLU A 194 -5.45 -19.59 -45.32
CA GLU A 194 -5.03 -20.18 -46.59
C GLU A 194 -5.22 -21.70 -46.64
N VAL A 195 -5.02 -22.37 -45.50
CA VAL A 195 -5.06 -23.84 -45.38
C VAL A 195 -6.46 -24.37 -45.09
N GLU A 196 -7.25 -23.68 -44.27
CA GLU A 196 -8.49 -24.21 -43.70
C GLU A 196 -9.77 -23.81 -44.47
N TYR A 197 -9.64 -23.03 -45.57
CA TYR A 197 -10.80 -22.49 -46.29
C TYR A 197 -10.68 -22.63 -47.81
N GLU A 198 -11.73 -23.17 -48.44
CA GLU A 198 -11.76 -23.51 -49.87
C GLU A 198 -12.45 -22.46 -50.77
N ASP A 199 -13.22 -21.51 -50.24
CA ASP A 199 -13.85 -20.45 -51.03
C ASP A 199 -12.91 -19.24 -51.21
N ASP A 200 -12.38 -19.10 -52.43
CA ASP A 200 -11.37 -18.10 -52.79
C ASP A 200 -11.85 -16.64 -52.61
N PHE A 201 -13.14 -16.34 -52.81
CA PHE A 201 -13.62 -14.95 -52.76
C PHE A 201 -13.66 -14.40 -51.32
N PHE A 202 -14.14 -15.21 -50.39
CA PHE A 202 -14.21 -14.81 -48.98
C PHE A 202 -12.84 -14.90 -48.29
N LYS A 203 -12.01 -15.88 -48.68
CA LYS A 203 -10.60 -15.99 -48.28
C LYS A 203 -9.82 -14.74 -48.59
N ASP A 204 -9.88 -14.27 -49.84
CA ASP A 204 -9.16 -13.08 -50.28
C ASP A 204 -9.64 -11.83 -49.53
N THR A 205 -10.93 -11.72 -49.25
CA THR A 205 -11.50 -10.60 -48.48
C THR A 205 -10.95 -10.53 -47.05
N VAL A 206 -10.91 -11.67 -46.33
CA VAL A 206 -10.40 -11.72 -44.94
C VAL A 206 -8.89 -11.52 -44.90
N ILE A 207 -8.16 -12.11 -45.84
CA ILE A 207 -6.70 -11.92 -45.96
C ILE A 207 -6.37 -10.45 -46.25
N GLU A 208 -7.11 -9.79 -47.15
CA GLU A 208 -6.95 -8.37 -47.42
C GLU A 208 -7.30 -7.52 -46.20
N GLN A 209 -8.30 -7.88 -45.39
CA GLN A 209 -8.57 -7.19 -44.12
C GLN A 209 -7.40 -7.33 -43.11
N ILE A 210 -6.79 -8.51 -43.00
CA ILE A 210 -5.61 -8.73 -42.14
C ILE A 210 -4.42 -7.90 -42.62
N ARG A 211 -4.20 -7.82 -43.94
CA ARG A 211 -3.10 -7.07 -44.57
C ARG A 211 -3.31 -5.56 -44.49
N SER A 212 -4.47 -5.06 -44.90
CA SER A 212 -4.75 -3.63 -45.11
C SER A 212 -5.22 -2.88 -43.86
N GLN A 213 -6.06 -3.49 -43.02
CA GLN A 213 -6.63 -2.83 -41.83
C GLN A 213 -5.93 -3.24 -40.54
N GLY A 214 -5.36 -4.46 -40.47
CA GLY A 214 -4.61 -4.93 -39.30
C GLY A 214 -5.45 -5.17 -38.04
N ILE A 215 -6.73 -4.81 -38.02
CA ILE A 215 -7.63 -4.78 -36.83
C ILE A 215 -7.63 -6.10 -36.04
N LEU A 216 -7.61 -7.24 -36.71
CA LEU A 216 -7.59 -8.56 -36.06
C LEU A 216 -6.25 -8.86 -35.39
N ALA A 217 -5.16 -8.56 -36.09
CA ALA A 217 -3.81 -8.69 -35.55
C ALA A 217 -3.58 -7.69 -34.40
N ASP A 218 -4.14 -6.48 -34.51
CA ASP A 218 -4.14 -5.47 -33.45
C ASP A 218 -4.91 -5.92 -32.22
N THR A 219 -6.10 -6.53 -32.39
CA THR A 219 -6.88 -7.07 -31.28
C THR A 219 -6.11 -8.17 -30.55
N LEU A 220 -5.52 -9.13 -31.29
CA LEU A 220 -4.68 -10.17 -30.69
C LEU A 220 -3.43 -9.60 -30.03
N TYR A 221 -2.76 -8.64 -30.66
CA TYR A 221 -1.60 -7.97 -30.11
C TYR A 221 -1.95 -7.25 -28.81
N ASN A 222 -3.05 -6.50 -28.77
CA ASN A 222 -3.52 -5.83 -27.55
C ASN A 222 -3.89 -6.84 -26.46
N PHE A 223 -4.56 -7.94 -26.81
CA PHE A 223 -4.87 -9.01 -25.87
C PHE A 223 -3.59 -9.65 -25.29
N ILE A 224 -2.58 -9.90 -26.13
CA ILE A 224 -1.26 -10.39 -25.72
C ILE A 224 -0.63 -9.39 -24.75
N GLU A 225 -0.50 -8.12 -25.14
CA GLU A 225 0.05 -7.04 -24.31
C GLU A 225 -0.68 -6.93 -22.96
N GLU A 226 -1.99 -7.09 -22.94
CA GLU A 226 -2.80 -6.98 -21.74
C GLU A 226 -2.72 -8.22 -20.82
N ASN A 227 -2.52 -9.42 -21.36
CA ASN A 227 -2.72 -10.66 -20.58
C ASN A 227 -1.45 -11.53 -20.45
N HIS A 228 -0.41 -11.32 -21.28
CA HIS A 228 0.79 -12.17 -21.30
C HIS A 228 1.47 -12.28 -19.93
N PHE A 229 1.52 -11.17 -19.18
CA PHE A 229 2.23 -11.10 -17.92
C PHE A 229 1.63 -12.03 -16.85
N ALA A 230 0.32 -12.30 -16.90
CA ALA A 230 -0.33 -13.18 -15.91
C ALA A 230 0.21 -14.61 -15.98
N ALA A 231 0.35 -15.16 -17.20
CA ALA A 231 0.90 -16.50 -17.40
C ALA A 231 2.39 -16.54 -17.01
N VAL A 232 3.18 -15.58 -17.48
CA VAL A 232 4.63 -15.54 -17.18
C VAL A 232 4.89 -15.41 -15.69
N LYS A 233 4.15 -14.54 -14.98
CA LYS A 233 4.29 -14.36 -13.54
C LYS A 233 3.90 -15.62 -12.75
N ARG A 234 2.80 -16.29 -13.14
CA ARG A 234 2.34 -17.54 -12.53
C ARG A 234 3.40 -18.64 -12.69
N SER A 235 3.85 -18.88 -13.92
CA SER A 235 4.89 -19.88 -14.20
C SER A 235 6.21 -19.56 -13.51
N SER A 236 6.64 -18.29 -13.49
CA SER A 236 7.86 -17.86 -12.80
C SER A 236 7.83 -18.18 -11.30
N GLY A 237 6.66 -18.13 -10.65
CA GLY A 237 6.51 -18.50 -9.25
C GLY A 237 6.91 -19.95 -8.95
N PHE A 238 6.60 -20.89 -9.84
CA PHE A 238 6.96 -22.30 -9.69
C PHE A 238 8.32 -22.64 -10.29
N LEU A 239 8.71 -22.02 -11.42
CA LEU A 239 10.05 -22.17 -11.99
C LEU A 239 11.14 -21.72 -11.00
N TYR A 240 10.83 -20.76 -10.12
CA TYR A 240 11.74 -20.39 -9.05
C TYR A 240 12.03 -21.54 -8.05
N LEU A 241 11.03 -22.39 -7.75
CA LEU A 241 11.25 -23.58 -6.93
C LEU A 241 12.18 -24.58 -7.62
N ASP A 242 11.99 -24.79 -8.92
CA ASP A 242 12.87 -25.63 -9.73
C ASP A 242 14.30 -25.08 -9.80
N TYR A 243 14.45 -23.75 -9.93
CA TYR A 243 15.74 -23.07 -9.85
C TYR A 243 16.44 -23.35 -8.52
N LEU A 244 15.74 -23.19 -7.39
CA LEU A 244 16.28 -23.50 -6.06
C LEU A 244 16.69 -24.96 -5.92
N LEU A 245 15.87 -25.90 -6.41
CA LEU A 245 16.18 -27.34 -6.41
C LEU A 245 17.45 -27.64 -7.22
N SER A 246 17.59 -27.06 -8.41
CA SER A 246 18.79 -27.27 -9.25
C SER A 246 20.06 -26.68 -8.65
N ASN A 247 19.93 -25.73 -7.73
CA ASN A 247 21.05 -25.14 -7.02
C ASN A 247 21.38 -25.86 -5.69
N MET A 248 20.68 -26.94 -5.33
CA MET A 248 21.05 -27.72 -4.14
C MET A 248 22.28 -28.59 -4.43
N ASP A 249 23.25 -28.61 -3.50
CA ASP A 249 24.47 -29.41 -3.68
C ASP A 249 24.19 -30.89 -3.35
N THR A 250 24.98 -31.80 -3.90
CA THR A 250 24.77 -33.24 -3.71
C THR A 250 24.75 -33.64 -2.23
N LYS A 251 25.60 -33.03 -1.39
CA LYS A 251 25.63 -33.33 0.06
C LYS A 251 24.32 -32.86 0.73
N PHE A 252 23.81 -31.70 0.36
CA PHE A 252 22.53 -31.17 0.84
C PHE A 252 21.35 -32.04 0.40
N ILE A 253 21.33 -32.46 -0.87
CA ILE A 253 20.30 -33.35 -1.41
C ILE A 253 20.30 -34.69 -0.65
N VAL A 254 21.48 -35.28 -0.40
CA VAL A 254 21.59 -36.53 0.38
C VAL A 254 21.08 -36.33 1.82
N LYS A 255 21.41 -35.21 2.47
CA LYS A 255 20.94 -34.89 3.83
C LYS A 255 19.42 -34.74 3.91
N HIS A 256 18.78 -34.18 2.89
CA HIS A 256 17.35 -33.86 2.87
C HIS A 256 16.56 -34.67 1.82
N LYS A 257 17.00 -35.90 1.52
CA LYS A 257 16.54 -36.68 0.36
C LYS A 257 15.01 -36.78 0.22
N GLU A 258 14.32 -37.12 1.31
CA GLU A 258 12.86 -37.28 1.33
C GLU A 258 12.15 -35.95 1.10
N THR A 259 12.53 -34.91 1.85
CA THR A 259 11.96 -33.56 1.74
C THR A 259 12.21 -32.93 0.36
N VAL A 260 13.37 -33.16 -0.25
CA VAL A 260 13.69 -32.72 -1.63
C VAL A 260 12.76 -33.40 -2.63
N SER A 261 12.48 -34.69 -2.45
CA SER A 261 11.54 -35.43 -3.30
C SER A 261 10.12 -34.86 -3.21
N LEU A 262 9.65 -34.51 -2.01
CA LEU A 262 8.34 -33.87 -1.81
C LEU A 262 8.25 -32.54 -2.58
N LEU A 263 9.24 -31.66 -2.44
CA LEU A 263 9.25 -30.37 -3.12
C LEU A 263 9.36 -30.50 -4.65
N LYS A 264 10.12 -31.51 -5.12
CA LYS A 264 10.23 -31.81 -6.55
C LYS A 264 8.87 -32.20 -7.13
N ARG A 265 8.17 -33.16 -6.51
CA ARG A 265 6.82 -33.57 -6.94
C ARG A 265 5.82 -32.43 -6.88
N TYR A 266 5.88 -31.61 -5.84
CA TYR A 266 5.04 -30.41 -5.71
C TYR A 266 5.24 -29.47 -6.91
N THR A 267 6.48 -29.28 -7.35
CA THR A 267 6.83 -28.43 -8.50
C THR A 267 6.42 -29.08 -9.83
N GLU A 268 6.63 -30.38 -10.00
CA GLU A 268 6.22 -31.14 -11.19
C GLU A 268 4.71 -31.15 -11.39
N ARG A 269 3.92 -31.21 -10.31
CA ARG A 269 2.46 -31.12 -10.36
C ARG A 269 1.99 -29.81 -11.01
N PHE A 270 2.69 -28.68 -10.84
CA PHE A 270 2.31 -27.45 -11.53
C PHE A 270 2.45 -27.55 -13.05
N GLU A 271 3.55 -28.13 -13.55
CA GLU A 271 3.73 -28.30 -15.00
C GLU A 271 2.65 -29.22 -15.58
N LYS A 272 2.36 -30.34 -14.91
CA LYS A 272 1.27 -31.25 -15.28
C LYS A 272 -0.11 -30.58 -15.26
N LEU A 273 -0.36 -29.69 -14.30
CA LEU A 273 -1.62 -28.93 -14.23
C LEU A 273 -1.80 -28.03 -15.45
N GLU A 274 -0.75 -27.31 -15.87
CA GLU A 274 -0.83 -26.46 -17.07
C GLU A 274 -1.03 -27.27 -18.36
N GLU A 275 -0.44 -28.46 -18.45
CA GLU A 275 -0.68 -29.41 -19.54
C GLU A 275 -2.16 -29.86 -19.58
N LEU A 276 -2.70 -30.31 -18.44
CA LEU A 276 -4.11 -30.72 -18.32
C LEU A 276 -5.10 -29.58 -18.64
N LEU A 277 -4.85 -28.37 -18.12
CA LEU A 277 -5.70 -27.21 -18.43
C LEU A 277 -5.65 -26.84 -19.92
N THR A 278 -4.52 -27.09 -20.59
CA THR A 278 -4.38 -26.91 -22.04
C THR A 278 -5.16 -27.97 -22.79
N GLU A 279 -5.09 -29.23 -22.38
CA GLU A 279 -5.87 -30.33 -22.93
C GLU A 279 -7.38 -30.07 -22.79
N PHE A 280 -7.85 -29.68 -21.61
CA PHE A 280 -9.27 -29.35 -21.40
C PHE A 280 -9.76 -28.21 -22.29
N LEU A 281 -8.91 -27.19 -22.52
CA LEU A 281 -9.24 -26.10 -23.42
C LEU A 281 -9.32 -26.56 -24.88
N LYS A 282 -8.45 -27.49 -25.32
CA LYS A 282 -8.49 -28.09 -26.67
C LYS A 282 -9.74 -28.93 -26.87
N GLU A 283 -10.10 -29.74 -25.87
CA GLU A 283 -11.28 -30.60 -25.87
C GLU A 283 -12.59 -29.83 -25.65
N ALA A 284 -12.54 -28.50 -25.49
CA ALA A 284 -13.67 -27.65 -25.12
C ALA A 284 -14.44 -28.14 -23.87
N ARG A 285 -13.74 -28.77 -22.93
CA ARG A 285 -14.30 -29.24 -21.66
C ARG A 285 -14.44 -28.08 -20.68
N TYR A 286 -15.41 -28.21 -19.77
CA TYR A 286 -15.68 -27.21 -18.72
C TYR A 286 -16.05 -25.83 -19.29
N LEU A 287 -17.09 -25.80 -20.13
CA LEU A 287 -17.69 -24.54 -20.60
C LEU A 287 -18.11 -23.66 -19.40
N PRO A 288 -18.21 -22.33 -19.59
CA PRO A 288 -18.69 -21.45 -18.53
C PRO A 288 -20.03 -21.92 -17.97
N VAL A 289 -20.13 -21.96 -16.63
CA VAL A 289 -21.33 -22.39 -15.92
C VAL A 289 -22.07 -21.19 -15.35
N GLU A 290 -23.41 -21.24 -15.34
CA GLU A 290 -24.22 -20.25 -14.63
C GLU A 290 -24.14 -20.56 -13.12
N PHE A 291 -23.47 -19.70 -12.37
CA PHE A 291 -23.28 -19.84 -10.93
C PHE A 291 -23.93 -18.68 -10.20
N MET A 292 -25.08 -18.92 -9.57
CA MET A 292 -25.83 -17.89 -8.83
C MET A 292 -26.17 -16.66 -9.68
N GLY A 293 -26.55 -16.89 -10.95
CA GLY A 293 -26.90 -15.84 -11.91
C GLY A 293 -25.72 -15.07 -12.52
N GLU A 294 -24.47 -15.51 -12.27
CA GLU A 294 -23.28 -14.99 -12.95
C GLU A 294 -22.59 -16.13 -13.73
N ASN A 295 -22.18 -15.88 -14.98
CA ASN A 295 -21.37 -16.83 -15.75
C ASN A 295 -19.95 -16.91 -15.16
N ARG A 296 -19.52 -18.11 -14.76
CA ARG A 296 -18.20 -18.39 -14.22
C ARG A 296 -17.46 -19.39 -15.09
N ASP A 297 -16.19 -19.10 -15.36
CA ASP A 297 -15.33 -19.93 -16.19
C ASP A 297 -14.22 -20.56 -15.33
N ILE A 298 -14.24 -21.89 -15.21
CA ILE A 298 -13.28 -22.66 -14.40
C ILE A 298 -11.86 -22.48 -14.96
N LEU A 299 -11.65 -22.67 -16.26
CA LEU A 299 -10.33 -22.63 -16.88
C LEU A 299 -9.74 -21.21 -16.81
N ASN A 300 -10.57 -20.19 -17.03
CA ASN A 300 -10.16 -18.80 -16.85
C ASN A 300 -9.81 -18.51 -15.38
N THR A 301 -10.57 -19.05 -14.42
CA THR A 301 -10.29 -18.87 -12.99
C THR A 301 -8.97 -19.51 -12.59
N PHE A 302 -8.70 -20.76 -13.01
CA PHE A 302 -7.41 -21.42 -12.74
C PHE A 302 -6.23 -20.63 -13.35
N ARG A 303 -6.41 -20.02 -14.53
CA ARG A 303 -5.38 -19.22 -15.20
C ARG A 303 -5.36 -17.74 -14.83
N HIS A 304 -6.27 -17.30 -13.96
CA HIS A 304 -6.35 -15.93 -13.49
C HIS A 304 -5.07 -15.55 -12.71
N LYS A 305 -4.82 -14.24 -12.58
CA LYS A 305 -3.66 -13.64 -11.88
C LYS A 305 -3.35 -14.34 -10.54
N ASN A 306 -2.08 -14.30 -10.11
CA ASN A 306 -1.45 -14.90 -8.91
C ASN A 306 -2.30 -15.05 -7.63
N ASP A 307 -3.40 -14.33 -7.45
CA ASP A 307 -4.27 -14.40 -6.28
C ASP A 307 -4.91 -15.79 -6.09
N VAL A 308 -5.15 -16.56 -7.17
CA VAL A 308 -5.74 -17.90 -7.07
C VAL A 308 -4.78 -18.90 -6.44
N TYR A 309 -3.48 -18.81 -6.71
CA TYR A 309 -2.45 -19.68 -6.10
C TYR A 309 -1.86 -19.08 -4.81
N GLY A 310 -2.22 -17.83 -4.49
CA GLY A 310 -1.65 -17.08 -3.37
C GLY A 310 -1.88 -17.72 -1.99
N PHE A 311 -2.81 -18.67 -1.86
CA PHE A 311 -3.05 -19.41 -0.62
C PHE A 311 -2.09 -20.60 -0.43
N LEU A 312 -1.44 -21.10 -1.50
CA LEU A 312 -0.54 -22.26 -1.44
C LEU A 312 0.67 -21.99 -0.51
N PRO A 313 1.22 -23.02 0.16
CA PRO A 313 2.26 -22.82 1.18
C PRO A 313 3.61 -22.36 0.61
N PHE A 314 3.95 -22.79 -0.60
CA PHE A 314 5.24 -22.53 -1.26
C PHE A 314 5.05 -22.03 -2.69
N MET A 315 5.48 -20.81 -2.96
CA MET A 315 5.48 -20.24 -4.31
C MET A 315 6.44 -19.04 -4.35
N GLY A 316 7.16 -18.89 -5.45
CA GLY A 316 7.92 -17.68 -5.75
C GLY A 316 6.99 -16.47 -5.88
N VAL A 317 7.35 -15.39 -5.20
CA VAL A 317 6.64 -14.11 -5.19
C VAL A 317 7.57 -13.07 -5.78
N LEU A 318 7.25 -12.65 -7.00
CA LEU A 318 7.94 -11.55 -7.70
C LEU A 318 7.56 -10.21 -7.05
N SER A 319 8.55 -9.34 -6.88
CA SER A 319 8.37 -7.95 -6.45
C SER A 319 7.67 -7.10 -7.53
N GLN A 320 7.61 -5.79 -7.32
CA GLN A 320 7.41 -4.85 -8.42
C GLN A 320 8.62 -4.85 -9.36
N ILE A 321 8.46 -4.32 -10.56
CA ILE A 321 9.54 -4.18 -11.55
C ILE A 321 10.71 -3.44 -10.89
N MET A 322 11.88 -4.05 -10.86
CA MET A 322 13.13 -3.44 -10.38
C MET A 322 13.84 -2.65 -11.48
N ALA A 323 13.67 -3.10 -12.71
CA ALA A 323 14.22 -2.44 -13.87
C ALA A 323 13.55 -2.99 -15.13
N SER A 324 13.42 -2.17 -16.16
CA SER A 324 12.81 -2.60 -17.41
C SER A 324 13.23 -1.73 -18.57
N THR A 325 13.39 -2.34 -19.74
CA THR A 325 13.70 -1.67 -20.99
C THR A 325 12.81 -2.19 -22.11
N ASN A 326 12.47 -1.30 -23.02
CA ASN A 326 11.85 -1.62 -24.29
C ASN A 326 12.61 -0.85 -25.36
N ASN A 327 13.65 -1.47 -25.91
CA ASN A 327 14.13 -1.06 -27.22
C ASN A 327 13.22 -1.74 -28.27
N ASN A 328 13.05 -1.14 -29.45
CA ASN A 328 12.10 -1.65 -30.45
C ASN A 328 12.30 -3.15 -30.77
N GLU A 329 13.48 -3.70 -30.48
CA GLU A 329 13.88 -5.08 -30.71
C GLU A 329 13.48 -6.08 -29.61
N LYS A 330 13.66 -5.70 -28.34
CA LYS A 330 13.58 -6.60 -27.20
C LYS A 330 12.99 -5.87 -25.99
N ASN A 331 11.98 -6.51 -25.41
CA ASN A 331 11.48 -6.12 -24.11
C ASN A 331 12.19 -6.95 -23.02
N ILE A 332 12.65 -6.27 -21.96
CA ILE A 332 13.29 -6.89 -20.81
C ILE A 332 12.70 -6.29 -19.54
N GLU A 333 12.22 -7.15 -18.65
CA GLU A 333 11.74 -6.79 -17.31
C GLU A 333 12.49 -7.59 -16.26
N GLN A 334 12.89 -6.95 -15.17
CA GLN A 334 13.59 -7.59 -14.06
C GLN A 334 12.83 -7.37 -12.76
N TYR A 335 12.71 -8.44 -11.96
CA TYR A 335 12.01 -8.46 -10.68
C TYR A 335 12.90 -9.10 -9.62
N GLY A 336 12.74 -8.65 -8.38
CA GLY A 336 13.24 -9.38 -7.21
C GLY A 336 12.30 -10.55 -6.91
N VAL A 337 12.85 -11.66 -6.45
CA VAL A 337 12.09 -12.88 -6.15
C VAL A 337 12.26 -13.24 -4.68
N SER A 338 11.13 -13.53 -4.03
CA SER A 338 11.09 -14.05 -2.67
C SER A 338 10.27 -15.32 -2.61
N LEU A 339 10.45 -16.13 -1.57
CA LEU A 339 9.70 -17.36 -1.40
C LEU A 339 8.62 -17.21 -0.33
N LYS A 340 7.37 -17.57 -0.65
CA LYS A 340 6.36 -17.84 0.38
C LYS A 340 6.75 -19.13 1.11
N LEU A 341 6.87 -19.07 2.44
CA LEU A 341 7.45 -20.15 3.26
C LEU A 341 6.47 -20.63 4.35
N ASN A 342 5.19 -20.77 4.01
CA ASN A 342 4.12 -21.14 4.96
C ASN A 342 4.21 -20.36 6.30
N GLY A 343 4.48 -19.05 6.23
CA GLY A 343 4.59 -18.14 7.38
C GLY A 343 3.24 -17.88 8.05
N GLU A 344 3.21 -17.26 9.23
CA GLU A 344 1.91 -16.88 9.83
C GLU A 344 1.28 -15.69 9.11
N VAL A 345 -0.04 -15.64 9.15
CA VAL A 345 -0.84 -14.56 8.59
C VAL A 345 -0.97 -13.46 9.62
N GLN A 346 -0.46 -12.27 9.29
CA GLN A 346 -0.40 -11.11 10.22
C GLN A 346 -1.64 -10.22 10.14
N ASN A 347 -2.35 -10.22 9.02
CA ASN A 347 -3.50 -9.34 8.74
C ASN A 347 -4.87 -10.02 8.89
N ALA A 348 -4.93 -11.19 9.53
CA ALA A 348 -6.20 -11.82 9.84
C ALA A 348 -6.92 -11.04 10.94
N GLU A 349 -8.25 -10.91 10.86
CA GLU A 349 -9.02 -10.43 12.00
C GLU A 349 -8.69 -11.28 13.23
N ILE A 350 -8.59 -10.64 14.40
CA ILE A 350 -8.03 -11.25 15.62
C ILE A 350 -8.78 -12.54 15.99
N ALA A 351 -10.08 -12.61 15.69
CA ALA A 351 -10.91 -13.78 15.90
C ALA A 351 -10.66 -14.93 14.90
N GLU A 352 -10.15 -14.64 13.70
CA GLU A 352 -10.05 -15.62 12.60
C GLU A 352 -8.70 -16.36 12.55
N GLY A 353 -7.60 -15.78 13.06
CA GLY A 353 -6.34 -16.52 13.13
C GLY A 353 -5.03 -15.76 13.07
N LYS A 354 -4.94 -14.58 13.70
CA LYS A 354 -3.65 -13.90 13.89
C LYS A 354 -2.64 -14.88 14.53
N GLY A 355 -1.50 -15.07 13.88
CA GLY A 355 -0.46 -15.99 14.35
C GLY A 355 -0.58 -17.45 13.87
N LYS A 356 -1.53 -17.79 12.99
CA LYS A 356 -1.60 -19.13 12.37
C LYS A 356 -0.80 -19.20 11.07
N ARG A 357 -0.12 -20.33 10.81
CA ARG A 357 0.58 -20.59 9.52
C ARG A 357 -0.40 -20.52 8.35
N SER A 358 0.06 -20.04 7.19
CA SER A 358 -0.77 -19.79 6.01
C SER A 358 -1.63 -20.97 5.59
N TYR A 359 -1.08 -22.19 5.55
CA TYR A 359 -1.86 -23.40 5.25
C TYR A 359 -3.02 -23.58 6.25
N VAL A 360 -2.72 -23.54 7.56
CA VAL A 360 -3.71 -23.73 8.64
C VAL A 360 -4.77 -22.64 8.62
N TYR A 361 -4.38 -21.39 8.41
CA TYR A 361 -5.30 -20.26 8.31
C TYR A 361 -6.29 -20.46 7.15
N HIS A 362 -5.79 -20.77 5.95
CA HIS A 362 -6.64 -20.94 4.78
C HIS A 362 -7.53 -22.18 4.87
N THR A 363 -7.02 -23.31 5.37
CA THR A 363 -7.86 -24.52 5.55
C THR A 363 -8.96 -24.29 6.58
N GLN A 364 -8.69 -23.58 7.67
CA GLN A 364 -9.72 -23.24 8.64
C GLN A 364 -10.81 -22.33 8.07
N LYS A 365 -10.46 -21.34 7.23
CA LYS A 365 -11.48 -20.53 6.53
C LYS A 365 -12.39 -21.41 5.66
N LEU A 366 -11.81 -22.35 4.92
CA LEU A 366 -12.56 -23.29 4.07
C LEU A 366 -13.43 -24.27 4.89
N ILE A 367 -12.95 -24.71 6.07
CA ILE A 367 -13.71 -25.54 7.00
C ILE A 367 -14.87 -24.75 7.62
N SER A 368 -14.64 -23.50 8.01
CA SER A 368 -15.70 -22.63 8.54
C SER A 368 -16.80 -22.41 7.49
N LEU A 369 -16.43 -22.17 6.24
CA LEU A 369 -17.38 -22.09 5.12
C LEU A 369 -18.19 -23.39 4.97
N ALA A 370 -17.53 -24.56 5.06
CA ALA A 370 -18.21 -25.85 4.97
C ALA A 370 -19.12 -26.16 6.17
N LYS A 371 -18.83 -25.61 7.36
CA LYS A 371 -19.58 -25.86 8.60
C LYS A 371 -20.71 -24.88 8.85
N TYR A 372 -20.54 -23.61 8.47
CA TYR A 372 -21.41 -22.52 8.90
C TYR A 372 -21.96 -21.65 7.74
N GLY A 373 -21.58 -21.93 6.49
CA GLY A 373 -21.96 -21.10 5.34
C GLY A 373 -23.46 -21.10 5.00
N ASP A 374 -24.26 -21.99 5.60
CA ASP A 374 -25.72 -22.05 5.52
C ASP A 374 -26.44 -21.12 6.51
N GLN A 375 -25.76 -20.60 7.54
CA GLN A 375 -26.39 -19.72 8.55
C GLN A 375 -26.84 -18.39 7.94
N GLU A 376 -28.08 -17.95 8.20
CA GLU A 376 -28.69 -16.76 7.56
C GLU A 376 -27.80 -15.51 7.54
N ASP A 377 -27.07 -15.24 8.62
CA ASP A 377 -26.23 -14.04 8.77
C ASP A 377 -24.74 -14.25 8.42
N TYR A 378 -24.34 -15.41 7.88
CA TYR A 378 -22.93 -15.68 7.57
C TYR A 378 -22.37 -14.79 6.44
N PHE A 379 -23.20 -14.36 5.49
CA PHE A 379 -22.81 -13.48 4.38
C PHE A 379 -23.68 -12.22 4.40
N GLU A 380 -23.09 -11.06 4.10
CA GLU A 380 -23.84 -9.80 3.99
C GLU A 380 -24.64 -9.72 2.68
N THR A 381 -24.17 -10.37 1.61
CA THR A 381 -24.83 -10.35 0.29
C THR A 381 -24.76 -11.68 -0.45
N THR A 382 -25.72 -11.92 -1.36
CA THR A 382 -25.71 -13.09 -2.27
C THR A 382 -24.48 -13.12 -3.17
N LYS A 383 -23.95 -11.95 -3.56
CA LYS A 383 -22.74 -11.85 -4.38
C LYS A 383 -21.48 -12.24 -3.60
N GLU A 384 -21.38 -11.82 -2.34
CA GLU A 384 -20.30 -12.24 -1.45
C GLU A 384 -20.33 -13.75 -1.26
N MET A 385 -21.50 -14.31 -0.95
CA MET A 385 -21.72 -15.75 -0.85
C MET A 385 -21.24 -16.48 -2.12
N ALA A 386 -21.69 -16.03 -3.30
CA ALA A 386 -21.30 -16.65 -4.57
C ALA A 386 -19.77 -16.61 -4.79
N ASN A 387 -19.11 -15.49 -4.48
CA ASN A 387 -17.66 -15.38 -4.61
C ASN A 387 -16.92 -16.29 -3.62
N GLU A 388 -17.30 -16.30 -2.35
CA GLU A 388 -16.64 -17.12 -1.32
C GLU A 388 -16.80 -18.62 -1.60
N TYR A 389 -17.97 -19.08 -2.07
CA TYR A 389 -18.15 -20.47 -2.49
C TYR A 389 -17.38 -20.80 -3.78
N TRP A 390 -17.41 -19.95 -4.80
CA TRP A 390 -16.65 -20.17 -6.04
C TRP A 390 -15.15 -20.29 -5.77
N PHE A 391 -14.56 -19.27 -5.14
CA PHE A 391 -13.13 -19.33 -4.81
C PHE A 391 -12.81 -20.36 -3.73
N GLY A 392 -13.74 -20.66 -2.83
CA GLY A 392 -13.62 -21.76 -1.87
C GLY A 392 -13.46 -23.10 -2.58
N ALA A 393 -14.32 -23.40 -3.55
CA ALA A 393 -14.27 -24.64 -4.32
C ALA A 393 -12.94 -24.78 -5.08
N ILE A 394 -12.53 -23.73 -5.81
CA ILE A 394 -11.24 -23.71 -6.53
C ILE A 394 -10.06 -23.97 -5.58
N ARG A 395 -10.06 -23.34 -4.39
CA ARG A 395 -9.01 -23.54 -3.39
C ARG A 395 -8.98 -24.96 -2.85
N VAL A 396 -10.13 -25.57 -2.59
CA VAL A 396 -10.22 -26.98 -2.15
C VAL A 396 -9.60 -27.91 -3.20
N VAL A 397 -9.98 -27.75 -4.47
CA VAL A 397 -9.47 -28.58 -5.58
C VAL A 397 -7.96 -28.43 -5.74
N LEU A 398 -7.46 -27.20 -5.70
CA LEU A 398 -6.02 -26.94 -5.78
C LEU A 398 -5.25 -27.49 -4.57
N LEU A 399 -5.79 -27.39 -3.34
CA LEU A 399 -5.17 -28.00 -2.15
C LEU A 399 -5.08 -29.53 -2.31
N LYS A 400 -6.16 -30.17 -2.77
CA LYS A 400 -6.17 -31.62 -3.03
C LYS A 400 -5.10 -31.97 -4.06
N TYR A 401 -5.10 -31.30 -5.20
CA TYR A 401 -4.19 -31.57 -6.30
C TYR A 401 -2.72 -31.42 -5.89
N PHE A 402 -2.37 -30.35 -5.17
CA PHE A 402 -0.97 -30.07 -4.82
C PHE A 402 -0.47 -30.83 -3.59
N LEU A 403 -1.33 -31.18 -2.62
CA LEU A 403 -0.87 -31.63 -1.29
C LEU A 403 -1.28 -33.06 -0.94
N LEU A 404 -2.31 -33.65 -1.55
CA LEU A 404 -2.68 -35.03 -1.23
C LEU A 404 -1.63 -36.02 -1.74
N ASN A 405 -1.29 -36.99 -0.88
CA ASN A 405 -0.34 -38.07 -1.14
C ASN A 405 0.99 -37.55 -1.76
N LEU A 406 1.53 -36.44 -1.27
CA LEU A 406 2.75 -35.86 -1.83
C LEU A 406 3.97 -36.78 -1.61
N GLU A 407 3.92 -37.59 -0.56
CA GLU A 407 4.87 -38.65 -0.18
C GLU A 407 4.85 -39.87 -1.09
N ASP A 408 3.78 -40.11 -1.83
CA ASP A 408 3.66 -41.22 -2.77
C ASP A 408 4.09 -40.78 -4.18
N GLY A 409 5.16 -41.39 -4.68
CA GLY A 409 5.68 -41.11 -6.03
C GLY A 409 4.88 -41.73 -7.16
N THR A 410 3.96 -42.66 -6.85
CA THR A 410 3.12 -43.36 -7.83
C THR A 410 1.73 -42.74 -7.97
N TYR A 411 1.35 -41.87 -7.03
CA TYR A 411 0.05 -41.21 -7.05
C TYR A 411 -0.02 -40.11 -8.11
N ASP A 412 -0.95 -40.24 -9.04
CA ASP A 412 -1.31 -39.21 -10.02
C ASP A 412 -2.57 -38.45 -9.57
N PRO A 413 -2.48 -37.14 -9.25
CA PRO A 413 -3.64 -36.35 -8.84
C PRO A 413 -4.59 -35.99 -9.98
N SER A 414 -4.28 -36.33 -11.24
CA SER A 414 -5.04 -35.93 -12.43
C SER A 414 -6.48 -36.46 -12.44
N ASP A 415 -6.70 -37.71 -12.03
CA ASP A 415 -8.05 -38.29 -11.98
C ASP A 415 -8.92 -37.64 -10.90
N THR A 416 -8.32 -37.33 -9.75
CA THR A 416 -9.02 -36.62 -8.66
C THR A 416 -9.38 -35.19 -9.09
N LEU A 417 -8.50 -34.51 -9.83
CA LEU A 417 -8.79 -33.21 -10.42
C LEU A 417 -9.98 -33.29 -11.38
N LYS A 418 -9.96 -34.23 -12.34
CA LYS A 418 -11.06 -34.40 -13.32
C LYS A 418 -12.41 -34.60 -12.61
N GLN A 419 -12.47 -35.50 -11.63
CA GLN A 419 -13.68 -35.73 -10.82
C GLN A 419 -14.16 -34.47 -10.09
N ASP A 420 -13.25 -33.74 -9.44
CA ASP A 420 -13.59 -32.52 -8.73
C ASP A 420 -14.06 -31.41 -9.70
N LEU A 421 -13.47 -31.28 -10.89
CA LEU A 421 -13.89 -30.31 -11.91
C LEU A 421 -15.23 -30.69 -12.54
N ASP A 422 -15.48 -31.97 -12.78
CA ASP A 422 -16.79 -32.47 -13.23
C ASP A 422 -17.87 -32.15 -12.19
N HIS A 423 -17.56 -32.24 -10.89
CA HIS A 423 -18.45 -31.84 -9.79
C HIS A 423 -18.69 -30.33 -9.72
N ILE A 424 -17.70 -29.50 -10.04
CA ILE A 424 -17.89 -28.05 -10.12
C ILE A 424 -18.75 -27.70 -11.34
N ALA A 425 -18.48 -28.34 -12.48
CA ALA A 425 -19.18 -28.07 -13.73
C ALA A 425 -20.62 -28.62 -13.77
N SER A 426 -20.96 -29.59 -12.90
CA SER A 426 -22.32 -30.11 -12.77
C SER A 426 -23.28 -29.19 -12.01
N TYR A 427 -22.76 -28.12 -11.41
CA TYR A 427 -23.60 -27.11 -10.77
C TYR A 427 -24.24 -26.21 -11.82
N ASP A 428 -25.57 -26.22 -11.87
CA ASP A 428 -26.35 -25.46 -12.84
C ASP A 428 -27.46 -24.65 -12.15
N GLY A 429 -27.44 -23.33 -12.33
CA GLY A 429 -28.53 -22.42 -12.02
C GLY A 429 -28.34 -21.52 -10.81
N SER A 430 -29.49 -21.06 -10.27
CA SER A 430 -29.63 -20.20 -9.10
C SER A 430 -30.22 -20.97 -7.91
N PRO A 431 -29.45 -21.81 -7.20
CA PRO A 431 -29.99 -22.63 -6.12
C PRO A 431 -30.21 -21.83 -4.85
N LYS A 432 -31.00 -22.40 -3.96
CA LYS A 432 -31.15 -21.92 -2.61
C LYS A 432 -29.80 -22.08 -1.87
N ARG A 433 -29.60 -21.28 -0.83
CA ARG A 433 -28.35 -21.25 -0.05
C ARG A 433 -27.94 -22.64 0.43
N GLU A 434 -28.91 -23.44 0.86
CA GLU A 434 -28.73 -24.77 1.40
C GLU A 434 -28.16 -25.74 0.35
N ASP A 435 -28.62 -25.62 -0.90
CA ASP A 435 -28.16 -26.46 -2.01
C ASP A 435 -26.71 -26.12 -2.37
N LEU A 436 -26.36 -24.82 -2.42
CA LEU A 436 -24.99 -24.36 -2.65
C LEU A 436 -24.05 -24.79 -1.52
N HIS A 437 -24.49 -24.66 -0.26
CA HIS A 437 -23.72 -25.13 0.89
C HIS A 437 -23.50 -26.65 0.85
N SER A 438 -24.54 -27.42 0.53
CA SER A 438 -24.47 -28.88 0.38
C SER A 438 -23.50 -29.30 -0.73
N TRP A 439 -23.60 -28.66 -1.90
CA TRP A 439 -22.68 -28.87 -3.04
C TRP A 439 -21.21 -28.63 -2.65
N TYR A 440 -20.94 -27.51 -1.97
CA TYR A 440 -19.59 -27.18 -1.52
C TYR A 440 -19.11 -28.16 -0.44
N ARG A 441 -19.98 -28.52 0.51
CA ARG A 441 -19.67 -29.47 1.57
C ARG A 441 -19.32 -30.83 1.00
N ASP A 442 -20.00 -31.30 -0.04
CA ASP A 442 -19.71 -32.57 -0.70
C ASP A 442 -18.32 -32.56 -1.36
N LEU A 443 -18.01 -31.51 -2.12
CA LEU A 443 -16.67 -31.29 -2.69
C LEU A 443 -15.59 -31.26 -1.60
N ALA A 444 -15.84 -30.56 -0.50
CA ALA A 444 -14.91 -30.36 0.60
C ALA A 444 -14.75 -31.62 1.49
N LYS A 445 -15.73 -32.52 1.49
CA LYS A 445 -15.80 -33.67 2.40
C LYS A 445 -14.67 -34.66 2.22
N THR A 446 -14.23 -34.87 0.99
CA THR A 446 -13.10 -35.75 0.67
C THR A 446 -11.79 -35.20 1.22
N PHE A 447 -11.63 -33.88 1.37
CA PHE A 447 -10.40 -33.28 1.88
C PHE A 447 -10.42 -33.06 3.40
N PHE A 448 -11.51 -32.54 3.97
CA PHE A 448 -11.53 -32.18 5.40
C PHE A 448 -12.06 -33.28 6.32
N TYR A 449 -13.09 -34.02 5.92
CA TYR A 449 -13.79 -34.97 6.83
C TYR A 449 -13.29 -36.42 6.67
N LYS A 450 -12.93 -36.86 5.46
CA LYS A 450 -12.36 -38.20 5.23
C LYS A 450 -10.85 -38.29 5.51
N ASN A 451 -10.16 -37.16 5.56
CA ASN A 451 -8.70 -37.05 5.61
C ASN A 451 -8.22 -36.23 6.83
N GLU A 452 -9.02 -36.16 7.91
CA GLU A 452 -8.74 -35.33 9.09
C GLU A 452 -7.36 -35.65 9.72
N TYR A 453 -6.96 -36.93 9.72
CA TYR A 453 -5.63 -37.40 10.13
C TYR A 453 -4.48 -36.98 9.19
N ARG A 454 -4.77 -36.72 7.91
CA ARG A 454 -3.78 -36.23 6.94
C ARG A 454 -3.52 -34.74 7.08
N SER A 455 -4.40 -33.98 7.71
CA SER A 455 -4.18 -32.54 7.92
C SER A 455 -2.96 -32.25 8.80
N GLY A 456 -2.75 -33.07 9.85
CA GLY A 456 -1.55 -33.06 10.69
C GLY A 456 -0.30 -33.47 9.90
N HIS A 457 -0.38 -34.58 9.17
CA HIS A 457 0.73 -35.07 8.35
C HIS A 457 1.17 -34.08 7.26
N ILE A 458 0.23 -33.48 6.53
CA ILE A 458 0.53 -32.42 5.55
C ILE A 458 1.21 -31.25 6.27
N THR A 459 0.73 -30.87 7.46
CA THR A 459 1.35 -29.78 8.21
C THR A 459 2.81 -30.10 8.59
N GLU A 460 3.11 -31.34 8.97
CA GLU A 460 4.48 -31.81 9.25
C GLU A 460 5.36 -31.76 8.00
N GLN A 461 4.91 -32.33 6.88
CA GLN A 461 5.63 -32.27 5.59
C GLN A 461 5.93 -30.83 5.16
N LEU A 462 4.95 -29.93 5.28
CA LEU A 462 5.14 -28.51 4.98
C LEU A 462 6.14 -27.84 5.95
N ASN A 463 6.25 -28.31 7.19
CA ASN A 463 7.23 -27.77 8.12
C ASN A 463 8.65 -28.21 7.75
N GLU A 464 8.84 -29.47 7.38
CA GLU A 464 10.11 -30.00 6.91
C GLU A 464 10.61 -29.28 5.66
N ILE A 465 9.73 -29.09 4.66
CA ILE A 465 10.07 -28.35 3.43
C ILE A 465 10.50 -26.93 3.77
N ARG A 466 9.76 -26.26 4.67
CA ARG A 466 10.11 -24.91 5.14
C ARG A 466 11.49 -24.88 5.79
N GLU A 467 11.78 -25.81 6.69
CA GLU A 467 13.05 -25.87 7.41
C GLU A 467 14.23 -26.14 6.48
N MET A 468 14.07 -27.09 5.56
CA MET A 468 15.05 -27.37 4.50
C MET A 468 15.33 -26.13 3.64
N LEU A 469 14.29 -25.45 3.15
CA LEU A 469 14.47 -24.23 2.35
C LEU A 469 15.17 -23.12 3.14
N CYS A 470 14.82 -22.94 4.43
CA CYS A 470 15.51 -22.00 5.30
C CYS A 470 16.99 -22.35 5.51
N ASP A 471 17.34 -23.64 5.56
CA ASP A 471 18.73 -24.10 5.65
C ASP A 471 19.49 -23.85 4.34
N HIS A 472 18.84 -24.05 3.19
CA HIS A 472 19.43 -23.78 1.88
C HIS A 472 19.80 -22.29 1.71
N PHE A 473 18.91 -21.37 2.10
CA PHE A 473 19.18 -19.92 1.97
C PHE A 473 20.37 -19.44 2.83
N LYS A 474 20.69 -20.11 3.94
CA LYS A 474 21.83 -19.75 4.81
C LYS A 474 23.19 -19.92 4.15
N LYS A 475 23.31 -20.81 3.17
CA LYS A 475 24.59 -21.12 2.55
C LYS A 475 24.97 -20.01 1.56
N VAL A 476 26.01 -19.24 1.90
CA VAL A 476 26.72 -18.39 0.93
C VAL A 476 27.55 -19.32 0.04
N ARG A 477 27.44 -19.20 -1.28
CA ARG A 477 28.25 -19.96 -2.23
C ARG A 477 29.00 -18.99 -3.14
N ASP A 478 30.21 -19.40 -3.53
CA ASP A 478 31.19 -18.58 -4.24
C ASP A 478 30.84 -18.21 -5.69
N GLN A 479 29.68 -18.63 -6.23
CA GLN A 479 29.31 -18.32 -7.61
C GLN A 479 27.82 -18.03 -7.76
N GLY A 480 27.51 -16.94 -8.48
CA GLY A 480 26.15 -16.63 -8.90
C GLY A 480 25.64 -17.70 -9.84
N SER A 481 24.67 -18.50 -9.39
CA SER A 481 24.03 -19.51 -10.22
C SER A 481 23.00 -18.83 -11.10
N THR A 482 23.16 -18.92 -12.42
CA THR A 482 22.15 -18.44 -13.37
C THR A 482 21.49 -19.63 -14.04
N LYS A 483 20.16 -19.58 -14.20
CA LYS A 483 19.40 -20.60 -14.94
C LYS A 483 18.35 -19.93 -15.82
N THR A 484 18.40 -20.24 -17.10
CA THR A 484 17.47 -19.68 -18.10
C THR A 484 16.48 -20.74 -18.56
N TYR A 485 15.20 -20.40 -18.46
CA TYR A 485 14.09 -21.21 -18.96
C TYR A 485 13.55 -20.54 -20.22
N LYS A 486 13.59 -21.27 -21.33
CA LYS A 486 12.88 -20.89 -22.55
C LYS A 486 11.46 -21.45 -22.47
N ARG A 487 10.47 -20.58 -22.70
CA ARG A 487 9.05 -20.94 -22.76
C ARG A 487 8.41 -20.20 -23.92
N ARG A 488 7.44 -20.82 -24.58
CA ARG A 488 6.71 -20.22 -25.69
C ARG A 488 5.36 -19.76 -25.19
N MET A 489 5.03 -18.49 -25.39
CA MET A 489 3.65 -18.04 -25.28
C MET A 489 2.93 -18.54 -26.52
N THR A 490 1.92 -19.38 -26.30
CA THR A 490 1.22 -20.12 -27.35
C THR A 490 -0.25 -19.78 -27.31
N PHE A 491 -0.78 -19.34 -28.45
CA PHE A 491 -2.21 -19.13 -28.67
C PHE A 491 -2.73 -20.26 -29.54
N LEU A 492 -3.75 -20.96 -29.05
CA LEU A 492 -4.37 -22.07 -29.77
C LEU A 492 -5.38 -21.56 -30.81
N LYS A 493 -5.65 -22.37 -31.84
CA LYS A 493 -6.71 -22.10 -32.84
C LYS A 493 -8.09 -21.82 -32.21
N SER A 494 -8.36 -22.33 -31.01
CA SER A 494 -9.62 -22.13 -30.26
C SER A 494 -9.91 -20.68 -29.84
N ILE A 495 -8.94 -19.76 -30.02
CA ILE A 495 -9.14 -18.31 -29.86
C ILE A 495 -10.06 -17.70 -30.94
N LEU A 496 -10.19 -18.40 -32.07
CA LEU A 496 -11.08 -18.03 -33.17
C LEU A 496 -12.54 -18.39 -32.82
N GLU A 497 -13.48 -17.67 -33.42
CA GLU A 497 -14.92 -17.97 -33.24
C GLU A 497 -15.26 -19.38 -33.76
N PRO A 498 -16.03 -20.22 -33.03
CA PRO A 498 -16.35 -21.59 -33.47
C PRO A 498 -17.06 -21.66 -34.83
N ASN A 499 -17.86 -20.64 -35.15
CA ASN A 499 -18.58 -20.50 -36.41
C ASN A 499 -17.90 -19.46 -37.32
N LEU A 500 -16.56 -19.44 -37.33
CA LEU A 500 -15.76 -18.50 -38.13
C LEU A 500 -16.16 -18.43 -39.61
N PHE A 501 -16.74 -19.52 -40.12
CA PHE A 501 -17.11 -19.71 -41.52
C PHE A 501 -18.63 -19.72 -41.78
N SER A 502 -19.46 -19.31 -40.81
CA SER A 502 -20.90 -19.18 -41.04
C SER A 502 -21.25 -17.85 -41.73
N ALA A 503 -22.33 -17.84 -42.52
CA ALA A 503 -22.81 -16.63 -43.21
C ALA A 503 -23.26 -15.52 -42.24
N ASP A 504 -23.63 -15.86 -41.01
CA ASP A 504 -24.09 -14.93 -39.96
C ASP A 504 -22.96 -14.44 -39.04
N ARG A 505 -21.69 -14.62 -39.44
CA ARG A 505 -20.54 -14.27 -38.61
C ARG A 505 -20.47 -12.76 -38.32
N VAL A 506 -20.40 -12.43 -37.04
CA VAL A 506 -20.18 -11.04 -36.60
C VAL A 506 -18.69 -10.71 -36.38
N ASN A 507 -17.87 -11.67 -35.91
CA ASN A 507 -16.45 -11.47 -35.59
C ASN A 507 -15.57 -12.68 -35.96
N VAL A 508 -14.26 -12.46 -36.15
CA VAL A 508 -13.26 -13.53 -36.41
C VAL A 508 -12.70 -14.12 -35.12
N LEU A 509 -12.47 -13.26 -34.14
CA LEU A 509 -11.96 -13.61 -32.83
C LEU A 509 -13.11 -13.72 -31.83
N ARG A 510 -12.92 -14.55 -30.81
CA ARG A 510 -13.90 -14.65 -29.73
C ARG A 510 -14.19 -13.29 -29.11
N ASN A 511 -15.48 -12.94 -28.99
CA ASN A 511 -15.93 -11.69 -28.34
C ASN A 511 -15.37 -11.52 -26.91
N GLU A 512 -15.07 -12.64 -26.24
CA GLU A 512 -14.54 -12.70 -24.88
C GLU A 512 -13.12 -12.13 -24.73
N LEU A 513 -12.37 -11.91 -25.83
CA LEU A 513 -10.97 -11.44 -25.79
C LEU A 513 -10.81 -9.96 -25.44
N ASN A 514 -11.90 -9.18 -25.50
CA ASN A 514 -11.92 -7.79 -25.03
C ASN A 514 -12.01 -7.68 -23.49
N THR A 515 -11.90 -8.81 -22.79
CA THR A 515 -11.96 -8.89 -21.32
C THR A 515 -10.69 -9.56 -20.78
N HIS A 516 -10.44 -9.46 -19.48
CA HIS A 516 -9.33 -10.14 -18.79
C HIS A 516 -9.54 -11.67 -18.76
N ASN A 517 -9.35 -12.32 -19.92
CA ASN A 517 -9.60 -13.74 -20.14
C ASN A 517 -8.28 -14.51 -20.33
N TYR A 518 -7.73 -15.01 -19.22
CA TYR A 518 -6.42 -15.64 -19.15
C TYR A 518 -6.40 -17.09 -19.60
N LYS A 519 -7.56 -17.71 -19.90
CA LYS A 519 -7.58 -19.11 -20.34
C LYS A 519 -6.82 -19.33 -21.65
N TYR A 520 -6.71 -18.31 -22.49
CA TYR A 520 -6.01 -18.36 -23.78
C TYR A 520 -4.51 -17.98 -23.72
N THR A 521 -4.00 -17.53 -22.58
CA THR A 521 -2.56 -17.23 -22.42
C THR A 521 -1.81 -18.44 -21.86
N ILE A 522 -1.19 -19.22 -22.75
CA ILE A 522 -0.57 -20.51 -22.43
C ILE A 522 0.95 -20.42 -22.58
N LEU A 523 1.68 -20.93 -21.59
CA LEU A 523 3.14 -21.07 -21.67
C LEU A 523 3.53 -22.53 -21.85
N THR A 524 4.08 -22.86 -23.01
CA THR A 524 4.49 -24.22 -23.37
C THR A 524 6.01 -24.34 -23.46
N LYS A 525 6.53 -25.57 -23.33
CA LYS A 525 7.96 -25.85 -23.59
C LYS A 525 8.24 -25.96 -25.09
N GLU A 526 7.30 -26.56 -25.81
CA GLU A 526 7.40 -26.85 -27.25
C GLU A 526 6.25 -26.20 -28.03
N ILE A 527 6.35 -26.21 -29.36
CA ILE A 527 5.27 -25.78 -30.25
C ILE A 527 4.21 -26.87 -30.28
N LEU A 528 2.95 -26.51 -30.03
CA LEU A 528 1.81 -27.42 -30.13
C LEU A 528 1.28 -27.44 -31.56
N GLU A 529 0.81 -28.60 -32.05
CA GLU A 529 0.21 -28.73 -33.39
C GLU A 529 -1.00 -27.81 -33.60
N ASP A 530 -1.85 -27.65 -32.58
CA ASP A 530 -3.01 -26.75 -32.63
C ASP A 530 -2.68 -25.27 -32.37
N SER A 531 -1.40 -24.88 -32.42
CA SER A 531 -0.99 -23.48 -32.23
C SER A 531 -1.37 -22.65 -33.47
N LEU A 532 -2.09 -21.55 -33.23
CA LEU A 532 -2.29 -20.51 -34.24
C LEU A 532 -1.02 -19.66 -34.40
N PHE A 533 -0.43 -19.27 -33.28
CA PHE A 533 0.79 -18.48 -33.22
C PHE A 533 1.53 -18.72 -31.89
N SER A 534 2.86 -18.67 -31.91
CA SER A 534 3.69 -18.73 -30.70
C SER A 534 4.98 -17.93 -30.81
N PHE A 535 5.42 -17.36 -29.70
CA PHE A 535 6.70 -16.65 -29.59
C PHE A 535 7.42 -16.95 -28.28
N GLU A 536 8.74 -16.78 -28.26
CA GLU A 536 9.60 -17.23 -27.16
C GLU A 536 9.83 -16.14 -26.11
N TYR A 537 9.69 -16.54 -24.85
CA TYR A 537 10.15 -15.84 -23.65
C TYR A 537 11.38 -16.54 -23.07
N GLU A 538 12.34 -15.73 -22.64
CA GLU A 538 13.47 -16.15 -21.81
C GLU A 538 13.22 -15.69 -20.37
N ILE A 539 13.10 -16.64 -19.45
CA ILE A 539 12.93 -16.42 -18.01
C ILE A 539 14.22 -16.85 -17.31
N GLU A 540 15.04 -15.90 -16.93
CA GLU A 540 16.36 -16.12 -16.33
C GLU A 540 16.35 -15.81 -14.84
N PHE A 541 16.64 -16.81 -14.00
CA PHE A 541 16.84 -16.62 -12.57
C PHE A 541 18.32 -16.49 -12.26
N SER A 542 18.64 -15.57 -11.37
CA SER A 542 20.00 -15.37 -10.85
C SER A 542 19.96 -14.95 -9.38
N ASN A 543 21.06 -15.17 -8.66
CA ASN A 543 21.27 -14.61 -7.34
C ASN A 543 22.42 -13.60 -7.36
N THR A 544 22.28 -12.57 -6.55
CA THR A 544 23.27 -11.50 -6.35
C THR A 544 23.55 -11.37 -4.87
N PHE A 545 24.81 -11.16 -4.50
CA PHE A 545 25.21 -10.97 -3.11
C PHE A 545 25.68 -9.54 -2.90
N LEU A 546 25.09 -8.86 -1.93
CA LEU A 546 25.50 -7.55 -1.45
C LEU A 546 26.40 -7.76 -0.23
N CYS A 547 27.67 -7.41 -0.37
CA CYS A 547 28.69 -7.59 0.67
C CYS A 547 29.05 -6.23 1.28
N SER A 548 29.05 -6.13 2.61
CA SER A 548 29.42 -4.88 3.28
C SER A 548 30.91 -4.56 3.12
N LYS A 549 31.26 -3.29 2.87
CA LYS A 549 32.64 -2.83 3.02
C LYS A 549 33.07 -2.75 4.48
N GLU A 550 34.38 -2.77 4.72
CA GLU A 550 34.97 -2.42 6.03
C GLU A 550 34.72 -0.93 6.38
N HIS A 551 34.64 -0.07 5.36
CA HIS A 551 34.41 1.36 5.56
C HIS A 551 32.94 1.64 5.90
N HIS A 552 32.76 2.35 7.02
CA HIS A 552 31.47 2.85 7.47
C HIS A 552 31.44 4.37 7.39
N GLU A 553 30.35 4.94 6.88
CA GLU A 553 30.07 6.37 7.00
C GLU A 553 29.40 6.60 8.36
N GLU A 554 29.98 7.44 9.22
CA GLU A 554 29.34 7.88 10.45
C GLU A 554 28.49 9.14 10.19
N ILE A 555 27.32 9.17 10.82
CA ILE A 555 26.49 10.36 10.90
C ILE A 555 26.17 10.58 12.36
N SER A 556 26.41 11.80 12.83
CA SER A 556 25.89 12.25 14.11
C SER A 556 24.75 13.25 13.95
N TYR A 557 23.79 13.25 14.87
CA TYR A 557 22.68 14.18 14.83
C TYR A 557 22.10 14.47 16.21
N GLN A 558 21.49 15.63 16.32
CA GLN A 558 20.72 16.08 17.50
C GLN A 558 19.53 16.92 17.04
N ASN A 559 18.52 17.07 17.91
CA ASN A 559 17.42 17.98 17.60
C ASN A 559 17.93 19.43 17.63
N GLU A 560 17.57 20.21 16.63
CA GLU A 560 17.83 21.64 16.56
C GLU A 560 16.64 22.37 17.19
N VAL A 561 16.91 23.04 18.32
CA VAL A 561 15.92 23.77 19.11
C VAL A 561 16.45 25.17 19.33
N CYS A 562 15.71 26.17 18.84
CA CYS A 562 15.99 27.57 19.05
C CYS A 562 15.24 28.10 20.28
N GLU A 563 15.68 29.23 20.83
CA GLU A 563 15.06 29.81 22.05
C GLU A 563 13.62 30.27 21.84
N GLN A 564 13.27 30.64 20.60
CA GLN A 564 11.94 31.05 20.17
C GLN A 564 11.01 29.89 19.79
N ASP A 565 11.53 28.65 19.76
CA ASP A 565 10.69 27.50 19.42
C ASP A 565 9.78 27.15 20.59
N GLU A 566 8.49 27.05 20.29
CA GLU A 566 7.44 26.81 21.27
C GLU A 566 6.75 25.47 21.05
N ILE A 567 6.12 24.94 22.09
CA ILE A 567 5.44 23.66 22.06
C ILE A 567 4.14 23.67 22.85
N LEU A 568 3.11 23.08 22.24
CA LEU A 568 1.82 22.84 22.85
C LEU A 568 1.52 21.33 22.89
N PRO A 569 1.63 20.70 24.07
CA PRO A 569 1.14 19.35 24.29
C PRO A 569 -0.39 19.28 24.33
N ILE A 570 -0.97 18.44 23.48
CA ILE A 570 -2.40 18.17 23.36
C ILE A 570 -2.63 16.70 23.69
N MET A 571 -3.49 16.42 24.67
CA MET A 571 -3.63 15.10 25.27
C MET A 571 -5.08 14.64 25.26
N PHE A 572 -5.34 13.55 24.55
CA PHE A 572 -6.63 12.86 24.54
C PHE A 572 -6.66 11.84 25.67
N LEU A 573 -7.60 12.03 26.61
CA LEU A 573 -7.67 11.29 27.86
C LEU A 573 -8.99 10.53 28.00
N PRO A 574 -8.97 9.26 28.41
CA PRO A 574 -10.19 8.50 28.66
C PRO A 574 -10.98 9.10 29.83
N TYR A 575 -12.29 9.17 29.62
CA TYR A 575 -13.29 9.72 30.52
C TYR A 575 -14.35 8.64 30.83
N ASP A 576 -14.55 8.37 32.11
CA ASP A 576 -15.56 7.44 32.58
C ASP A 576 -16.91 8.17 32.63
N ILE A 577 -17.77 7.85 31.68
CA ILE A 577 -19.12 8.43 31.57
C ILE A 577 -19.95 8.12 32.82
N ARG A 578 -19.83 6.92 33.40
CA ARG A 578 -20.68 6.46 34.51
C ARG A 578 -20.38 7.27 35.77
N ASN A 579 -19.10 7.42 36.07
CA ASN A 579 -18.64 8.15 37.24
C ASN A 579 -18.46 9.66 36.98
N ARG A 580 -18.65 10.10 35.73
CA ARG A 580 -18.49 11.49 35.28
C ARG A 580 -17.13 12.11 35.63
N VAL A 581 -16.08 11.29 35.64
CA VAL A 581 -14.72 11.70 36.01
C VAL A 581 -13.71 11.20 34.98
N LEU A 582 -12.58 11.90 34.88
CA LEU A 582 -11.42 11.35 34.21
C LEU A 582 -10.96 10.10 34.98
N GLY A 583 -10.50 9.09 34.26
CA GLY A 583 -9.91 7.90 34.86
C GLY A 583 -8.83 8.27 35.89
N ARG A 584 -8.68 7.45 36.94
CA ARG A 584 -7.70 7.70 38.02
C ARG A 584 -6.29 7.89 37.47
N GLU A 585 -5.90 7.08 36.48
CA GLU A 585 -4.59 7.14 35.84
C GLU A 585 -4.40 8.44 35.03
N SER A 586 -5.41 8.87 34.27
CA SER A 586 -5.42 10.17 33.57
C SER A 586 -5.23 11.33 34.54
N THR A 587 -5.90 11.27 35.69
CA THR A 587 -5.80 12.31 36.73
C THR A 587 -4.43 12.35 37.37
N GLN A 588 -3.87 11.18 37.74
CA GLN A 588 -2.52 11.06 38.27
C GLN A 588 -1.48 11.59 37.28
N TYR A 589 -1.62 11.25 36.00
CA TYR A 589 -0.75 11.72 34.95
C TYR A 589 -0.76 13.25 34.81
N ILE A 590 -1.96 13.87 34.80
CA ILE A 590 -2.07 15.34 34.73
C ILE A 590 -1.33 16.00 35.88
N GLN A 591 -1.30 15.36 37.06
CA GLN A 591 -0.68 15.87 38.27
C GLN A 591 0.84 15.60 38.36
N GLN A 592 1.40 14.67 37.58
CA GLN A 592 2.82 14.29 37.65
C GLN A 592 3.79 15.32 37.06
N ASP A 593 3.37 16.08 36.04
CA ASP A 593 4.19 17.18 35.47
C ASP A 593 3.36 18.47 35.47
N THR A 594 3.45 19.20 36.58
CA THR A 594 2.78 20.50 36.78
C THR A 594 3.54 21.66 36.15
N THR A 595 4.79 21.44 35.74
CA THR A 595 5.64 22.49 35.16
C THR A 595 5.32 22.74 33.69
N ILE A 596 4.78 21.74 33.01
CA ILE A 596 4.41 21.83 31.61
C ILE A 596 2.91 22.06 31.44
N LYS A 597 2.58 23.13 30.73
CA LYS A 597 1.23 23.50 30.32
C LYS A 597 0.75 22.58 29.20
N LYS A 598 -0.49 22.11 29.29
CA LYS A 598 -1.07 21.14 28.35
C LYS A 598 -2.54 21.42 28.07
N VAL A 599 -3.00 20.99 26.90
CA VAL A 599 -4.40 20.94 26.50
C VAL A 599 -4.92 19.53 26.72
N CYS A 600 -5.95 19.37 27.55
CA CYS A 600 -6.55 18.08 27.89
C CYS A 600 -7.93 17.97 27.22
N ILE A 601 -8.10 16.96 26.37
CA ILE A 601 -9.34 16.67 25.64
C ILE A 601 -9.89 15.33 26.15
N PRO A 602 -11.04 15.30 26.83
CA PRO A 602 -11.65 14.05 27.28
C PRO A 602 -12.32 13.31 26.12
N TYR A 603 -12.29 11.98 26.16
CA TYR A 603 -13.09 11.14 25.25
C TYR A 603 -13.71 9.95 25.99
N PRO A 604 -14.90 9.49 25.62
CA PRO A 604 -15.56 8.36 26.27
C PRO A 604 -14.81 7.04 26.01
N GLU A 605 -14.65 6.18 27.02
CA GLU A 605 -14.00 4.88 26.82
C GLU A 605 -14.78 3.93 25.90
N PHE A 606 -16.11 4.01 25.97
CA PHE A 606 -17.05 3.19 25.22
C PHE A 606 -18.12 4.07 24.57
N LEU A 607 -18.53 3.70 23.35
CA LEU A 607 -19.69 4.29 22.69
C LEU A 607 -20.87 3.33 22.85
N THR A 608 -22.01 3.85 23.28
CA THR A 608 -23.25 3.11 23.45
C THR A 608 -24.33 3.76 22.57
N TYR A 609 -24.27 3.50 21.27
CA TYR A 609 -25.28 3.95 20.30
C TYR A 609 -26.02 2.75 19.74
N GLU A 610 -27.33 2.90 19.52
CA GLU A 610 -28.20 1.83 19.04
C GLU A 610 -28.05 1.64 17.54
N THR A 611 -27.71 2.70 16.80
CA THR A 611 -27.56 2.67 15.35
C THR A 611 -26.22 3.21 14.86
N PRO A 612 -25.68 2.71 13.73
CA PRO A 612 -24.44 3.25 13.15
C PRO A 612 -24.55 4.73 12.70
N VAL A 613 -25.77 5.20 12.40
CA VAL A 613 -26.01 6.61 12.04
C VAL A 613 -25.86 7.52 13.25
N GLU A 614 -26.38 7.13 14.42
CA GLU A 614 -26.16 7.88 15.66
C GLU A 614 -24.67 7.94 16.02
N GLU A 615 -23.95 6.84 15.85
CA GLU A 615 -22.50 6.80 16.04
C GLU A 615 -21.77 7.74 15.05
N PHE A 616 -22.17 7.75 13.78
CA PHE A 616 -21.65 8.68 12.78
C PHE A 616 -21.85 10.14 13.20
N VAL A 617 -23.07 10.52 13.59
CA VAL A 617 -23.39 11.89 14.02
C VAL A 617 -22.53 12.28 15.22
N PHE A 618 -22.43 11.40 16.23
CA PHE A 618 -21.57 11.64 17.38
C PHE A 618 -20.11 11.89 16.97
N LEU A 619 -19.54 11.00 16.15
CA LEU A 619 -18.14 11.09 15.74
C LEU A 619 -17.85 12.32 14.88
N PHE A 620 -18.77 12.67 13.98
CA PHE A 620 -18.67 13.87 13.16
C PHE A 620 -18.65 15.13 14.04
N VAL A 621 -19.61 15.25 14.96
CA VAL A 621 -19.75 16.39 15.88
C VAL A 621 -18.56 16.49 16.83
N PHE A 622 -18.16 15.37 17.44
CA PHE A 622 -17.02 15.28 18.34
C PHE A 622 -15.73 15.75 17.64
N LYS A 623 -15.43 15.19 16.46
CA LYS A 623 -14.24 15.57 15.70
C LYS A 623 -14.31 17.05 15.32
N LEU A 624 -15.43 17.54 14.78
CA LEU A 624 -15.55 18.92 14.34
C LEU A 624 -15.44 19.93 15.50
N PHE A 625 -16.06 19.70 16.67
CA PHE A 625 -15.86 20.58 17.83
C PHE A 625 -14.41 20.63 18.30
N VAL A 626 -13.74 19.48 18.41
CA VAL A 626 -12.31 19.44 18.78
C VAL A 626 -11.45 20.16 17.74
N TYR A 627 -11.73 19.96 16.46
CA TYR A 627 -11.00 20.60 15.37
C TYR A 627 -11.16 22.13 15.42
N LEU A 628 -12.39 22.63 15.50
CA LEU A 628 -12.69 24.06 15.60
C LEU A 628 -12.00 24.69 16.81
N PHE A 629 -12.05 24.02 17.97
CA PHE A 629 -11.35 24.47 19.16
C PHE A 629 -9.84 24.60 18.92
N LEU A 630 -9.20 23.58 18.36
CA LEU A 630 -7.76 23.60 18.13
C LEU A 630 -7.36 24.65 17.09
N VAL A 631 -8.15 24.86 16.03
CA VAL A 631 -7.90 25.93 15.07
C VAL A 631 -8.01 27.29 15.76
N ALA A 632 -9.13 27.60 16.40
CA ALA A 632 -9.34 28.87 17.11
C ALA A 632 -8.27 29.14 18.19
N TYR A 633 -7.88 28.11 18.93
CA TYR A 633 -6.88 28.21 19.99
C TYR A 633 -5.45 28.38 19.44
N THR A 634 -5.09 27.73 18.33
CA THR A 634 -3.74 27.85 17.76
C THR A 634 -3.56 29.09 16.89
N GLU A 635 -4.61 29.62 16.26
CA GLU A 635 -4.59 30.90 15.54
C GLU A 635 -4.08 32.05 16.42
N GLN A 636 -4.57 32.14 17.67
CA GLN A 636 -4.14 33.13 18.66
C GLN A 636 -2.64 33.07 19.02
N ILE A 637 -1.97 31.94 18.75
CA ILE A 637 -0.50 31.80 18.91
C ILE A 637 0.21 32.30 17.65
N ARG A 638 -0.29 31.93 16.46
CA ARG A 638 0.37 32.19 15.17
C ARG A 638 0.46 33.68 14.83
N GLU A 639 -0.52 34.47 15.25
CA GLU A 639 -0.49 35.94 15.10
C GLU A 639 0.77 36.58 15.74
N LYS A 640 1.44 35.89 16.66
CA LYS A 640 2.66 36.33 17.34
C LYS A 640 3.97 35.92 16.62
N GLN A 641 3.90 35.35 15.42
CA GLN A 641 5.04 34.93 14.58
C GLN A 641 5.98 33.85 15.19
N GLN A 642 5.46 32.91 15.98
CA GLN A 642 6.26 31.90 16.70
C GLN A 642 6.30 30.53 15.99
N ASN A 643 7.46 29.86 16.01
CA ASN A 643 7.65 28.48 15.54
C ASN A 643 6.98 27.49 16.50
N LEU A 644 5.71 27.15 16.25
CA LEU A 644 4.93 26.27 17.11
C LEU A 644 5.08 24.78 16.74
N PHE A 645 5.38 23.94 17.73
CA PHE A 645 5.30 22.49 17.66
C PHE A 645 4.03 21.99 18.38
N LEU A 646 3.19 21.19 17.71
CA LEU A 646 2.04 20.53 18.34
C LEU A 646 2.33 19.05 18.59
N SER A 647 2.25 18.61 19.84
CA SER A 647 2.37 17.18 20.17
C SER A 647 1.01 16.59 20.54
N PHE A 648 0.52 15.66 19.74
CA PHE A 648 -0.75 14.97 19.96
C PHE A 648 -0.52 13.63 20.66
N TRP A 649 -0.92 13.55 21.91
CA TRP A 649 -0.84 12.35 22.73
C TRP A 649 -2.23 11.76 22.86
N HIS A 650 -2.34 10.44 22.73
CA HIS A 650 -3.57 9.74 23.10
C HIS A 650 -3.28 8.62 24.09
N PHE A 651 -4.10 8.50 25.11
CA PHE A 651 -3.88 7.58 26.22
C PHE A 651 -4.90 6.47 26.21
N HIS A 652 -4.47 5.22 26.36
CA HIS A 652 -5.35 4.05 26.42
C HIS A 652 -5.32 3.41 27.81
N GLN A 653 -6.48 2.95 28.26
CA GLN A 653 -6.58 2.08 29.43
C GLN A 653 -6.41 0.61 29.00
N HIS A 654 -5.76 -0.21 29.84
CA HIS A 654 -5.59 -1.62 29.55
C HIS A 654 -6.94 -2.35 29.60
N ASN A 655 -7.21 -3.24 28.65
CA ASN A 655 -8.34 -4.14 28.75
C ASN A 655 -7.84 -5.43 29.44
N ASP A 656 -8.36 -5.73 30.63
CA ASP A 656 -7.85 -6.79 31.52
C ASP A 656 -7.82 -8.21 30.89
N ASN A 657 -8.45 -8.41 29.73
CA ASN A 657 -8.59 -9.72 29.13
C ASN A 657 -7.64 -10.03 27.95
N ARG A 658 -6.97 -9.05 27.32
CA ARG A 658 -6.05 -9.30 26.18
C ARG A 658 -4.99 -8.20 26.04
N GLU A 659 -3.71 -8.57 26.04
CA GLU A 659 -2.57 -7.64 26.14
C GLU A 659 -2.42 -6.60 25.00
N ASP A 660 -3.17 -6.74 23.89
CA ASP A 660 -3.04 -5.92 22.67
C ASP A 660 -4.36 -5.30 22.14
N GLU A 661 -5.46 -5.32 22.89
CA GLU A 661 -6.77 -4.82 22.42
C GLU A 661 -7.11 -3.41 22.93
N TYR A 662 -7.27 -2.46 22.01
CA TYR A 662 -7.80 -1.12 22.29
C TYR A 662 -9.34 -1.13 22.25
N THR A 663 -10.00 -0.28 23.04
CA THR A 663 -11.44 -0.05 22.85
C THR A 663 -11.71 0.56 21.47
N LYS A 664 -12.92 0.37 20.94
CA LYS A 664 -13.34 0.96 19.64
C LYS A 664 -13.06 2.46 19.60
N MET A 665 -13.42 3.18 20.66
CA MET A 665 -13.17 4.63 20.76
C MET A 665 -11.68 4.96 20.89
N GLY A 666 -10.90 4.18 21.65
CA GLY A 666 -9.44 4.33 21.68
C GLY A 666 -8.82 4.19 20.28
N GLY A 667 -9.28 3.21 19.51
CA GLY A 667 -8.93 3.06 18.10
C GLY A 667 -9.25 4.30 17.27
N LEU A 668 -10.47 4.84 17.37
CA LEU A 668 -10.91 6.04 16.65
C LEU A 668 -10.12 7.31 17.04
N ILE A 669 -9.79 7.49 18.33
CA ILE A 669 -8.95 8.61 18.79
C ILE A 669 -7.52 8.48 18.28
N ARG A 670 -6.96 7.26 18.25
CA ARG A 670 -5.66 7.02 17.63
C ARG A 670 -5.65 7.45 16.16
N GLN A 671 -6.71 7.14 15.41
CA GLN A 671 -6.85 7.60 14.02
C GLN A 671 -6.96 9.12 13.94
N TYR A 672 -7.80 9.72 14.79
CA TYR A 672 -8.04 11.16 14.77
C TYR A 672 -6.79 11.98 15.14
N THR A 673 -5.96 11.51 16.08
CA THR A 673 -4.68 12.18 16.39
C THR A 673 -3.70 12.17 15.21
N LYS A 674 -3.73 11.13 14.35
CA LYS A 674 -2.95 11.09 13.10
C LYS A 674 -3.51 12.04 12.04
N GLU A 675 -4.84 12.14 11.94
CA GLU A 675 -5.51 13.15 11.10
C GLU A 675 -5.12 14.57 11.52
N LEU A 676 -5.18 14.87 12.82
CA LEU A 676 -4.77 16.17 13.37
C LEU A 676 -3.28 16.44 13.18
N GLU A 677 -2.41 15.45 13.41
CA GLU A 677 -0.98 15.58 13.11
C GLU A 677 -0.78 16.00 11.65
N PHE A 678 -1.49 15.35 10.72
CA PHE A 678 -1.39 15.64 9.31
C PHE A 678 -1.95 17.03 8.95
N LEU A 679 -3.15 17.38 9.41
CA LEU A 679 -3.83 18.64 9.09
C LEU A 679 -3.05 19.85 9.61
N PHE A 680 -2.71 19.85 10.91
CA PHE A 680 -1.93 20.94 11.49
C PHE A 680 -0.47 20.93 10.99
N GLY A 681 -0.03 19.80 10.42
CA GLY A 681 1.25 19.67 9.72
C GLY A 681 1.39 20.57 8.49
N MET A 682 0.29 21.10 7.94
CA MET A 682 0.31 22.00 6.78
C MET A 682 0.89 23.37 7.14
N ASN A 683 0.83 23.73 8.42
CA ASN A 683 1.15 25.08 8.90
C ASN A 683 2.08 25.09 10.13
N SER A 684 2.41 23.93 10.70
CA SER A 684 3.20 23.83 11.93
C SER A 684 3.93 22.49 12.00
N ASN A 685 4.97 22.40 12.83
CA ASN A 685 5.57 21.11 13.15
C ASN A 685 4.65 20.34 14.09
N THR A 686 4.46 19.05 13.82
CA THR A 686 3.52 18.22 14.56
C THR A 686 4.07 16.82 14.75
N GLY A 687 3.66 16.13 15.80
CA GLY A 687 3.87 14.70 15.95
C GLY A 687 2.79 14.07 16.80
N SER A 688 2.49 12.79 16.58
CA SER A 688 1.49 12.07 17.37
C SER A 688 1.92 10.67 17.77
N GLN A 689 1.55 10.28 18.99
CA GLN A 689 1.78 8.93 19.49
C GLN A 689 0.82 8.52 20.60
N GLY A 690 0.62 7.20 20.69
CA GLY A 690 -0.17 6.56 21.74
C GLY A 690 0.64 6.18 22.97
N PHE A 691 0.00 6.25 24.13
CA PHE A 691 0.53 5.74 25.38
C PHE A 691 -0.49 4.80 26.02
N VAL A 692 -0.04 3.67 26.55
CA VAL A 692 -0.91 2.73 27.28
C VAL A 692 -0.59 2.82 28.76
N PHE A 693 -1.60 3.10 29.58
CA PHE A 693 -1.43 3.12 31.03
C PHE A 693 -0.94 1.75 31.57
N GLY A 694 -0.30 1.75 32.74
CA GLY A 694 0.33 0.54 33.31
C GLY A 694 1.66 0.11 32.67
N THR A 695 2.07 0.67 31.53
CA THR A 695 3.36 0.34 30.88
C THR A 695 4.58 1.05 31.47
N PHE A 696 4.43 1.72 32.62
CA PHE A 696 5.48 2.54 33.26
C PHE A 696 6.77 1.78 33.59
N ASN A 697 6.67 0.46 33.82
CA ASN A 697 7.82 -0.40 34.09
C ASN A 697 8.63 -0.73 32.80
N GLN A 698 8.07 -0.49 31.62
CA GLN A 698 8.69 -0.80 30.33
C GLN A 698 9.40 0.42 29.74
N LYS A 699 10.52 0.82 30.34
CA LYS A 699 11.31 2.02 29.99
C LYS A 699 11.58 2.20 28.48
N TYR A 700 11.72 1.12 27.73
CA TYR A 700 11.95 1.16 26.28
C TYR A 700 10.71 1.58 25.49
N LYS A 701 9.49 1.16 25.88
CA LYS A 701 8.24 1.56 25.22
C LYS A 701 8.00 3.06 25.41
N ILE A 702 8.20 3.56 26.63
CA ILE A 702 8.07 4.98 26.95
C ILE A 702 9.11 5.80 26.17
N GLY A 703 10.38 5.37 26.18
CA GLY A 703 11.43 6.04 25.44
C GLY A 703 11.13 6.14 23.94
N ASN A 704 10.71 5.04 23.32
CA ASN A 704 10.34 5.02 21.90
C ASN A 704 9.11 5.88 21.62
N ALA A 705 8.11 5.89 22.50
CA ALA A 705 6.93 6.73 22.34
C ALA A 705 7.30 8.23 22.32
N ILE A 706 8.14 8.66 23.26
CA ILE A 706 8.63 10.05 23.34
C ILE A 706 9.43 10.41 22.08
N HIS A 707 10.33 9.53 21.61
CA HIS A 707 11.07 9.77 20.36
C HIS A 707 10.18 9.85 19.14
N SER A 708 9.12 9.04 19.07
CA SER A 708 8.17 9.04 17.98
C SER A 708 7.39 10.36 17.91
N VAL A 709 6.92 10.89 19.05
CA VAL A 709 6.22 12.20 19.10
C VAL A 709 7.10 13.33 18.61
N TYR A 710 8.38 13.37 19.01
CA TYR A 710 9.29 14.44 18.61
C TYR A 710 10.07 14.16 17.33
N ALA A 711 9.66 13.14 16.56
CA ALA A 711 10.37 12.73 15.34
C ALA A 711 10.41 13.82 14.25
N ASN A 712 9.46 14.77 14.25
CA ASN A 712 9.41 15.86 13.27
C ASN A 712 10.06 17.17 13.76
N VAL A 713 10.67 17.20 14.94
CA VAL A 713 11.52 18.32 15.35
C VAL A 713 12.71 18.39 14.38
N PRO A 714 13.12 19.60 13.91
CA PRO A 714 14.27 19.75 13.04
C PRO A 714 15.51 19.07 13.62
N LYS A 715 16.32 18.46 12.76
CA LYS A 715 17.54 17.75 13.17
C LYS A 715 18.74 18.32 12.46
N LYS A 716 19.79 18.59 13.23
CA LYS A 716 21.09 19.00 12.72
C LYS A 716 21.98 17.79 12.63
N PHE A 717 22.39 17.45 11.42
CA PHE A 717 23.26 16.34 11.09
C PHE A 717 24.69 16.82 10.87
N LYS A 718 25.66 16.05 11.34
CA LYS A 718 27.07 16.15 10.98
C LYS A 718 27.43 14.91 10.16
N LEU A 719 27.91 15.14 8.95
CA LEU A 719 28.15 14.11 7.93
C LEU A 719 29.65 13.93 7.71
N ASP A 720 30.09 12.68 7.66
CA ASP A 720 31.44 12.35 7.18
C ASP A 720 31.59 12.70 5.69
N VAL A 721 30.56 12.42 4.89
CA VAL A 721 30.47 12.81 3.48
C VAL A 721 29.49 13.98 3.32
N PRO A 722 29.97 15.21 3.11
CA PRO A 722 29.12 16.40 3.08
C PRO A 722 28.21 16.45 1.84
N ILE A 723 27.02 17.02 2.01
CA ILE A 723 26.16 17.45 0.90
C ILE A 723 26.67 18.81 0.42
N LYS A 724 27.18 18.86 -0.80
CA LYS A 724 27.77 20.08 -1.42
C LYS A 724 26.72 21.03 -1.99
N ILE A 725 25.50 20.55 -2.21
CA ILE A 725 24.38 21.38 -2.67
C ILE A 725 23.76 22.07 -1.44
N PRO A 726 23.72 23.41 -1.38
CA PRO A 726 23.25 24.11 -0.17
C PRO A 726 21.80 23.84 0.19
N LYS A 727 20.92 23.64 -0.80
CA LYS A 727 19.47 23.51 -0.61
C LYS A 727 18.89 22.41 -1.48
N ILE A 728 18.36 21.37 -0.84
CA ILE A 728 17.64 20.26 -1.49
C ILE A 728 16.26 20.12 -0.83
N ALA A 729 15.22 19.94 -1.64
CA ALA A 729 13.89 19.58 -1.16
C ALA A 729 13.54 18.14 -1.56
N ILE A 730 12.72 17.48 -0.76
CA ILE A 730 12.12 16.17 -1.05
C ILE A 730 10.61 16.34 -0.94
N VAL A 731 9.89 16.04 -2.02
CA VAL A 731 8.43 16.09 -2.09
C VAL A 731 7.92 14.67 -2.26
N ILE A 732 7.24 14.14 -1.23
CA ILE A 732 6.69 12.77 -1.24
C ILE A 732 5.21 12.84 -1.56
N ILE A 733 4.78 12.21 -2.66
CA ILE A 733 3.43 12.37 -3.22
C ILE A 733 2.71 11.05 -3.33
N THR A 734 1.43 11.09 -2.99
CA THR A 734 0.55 9.94 -3.12
C THR A 734 -0.92 10.39 -3.27
N SER A 735 -1.81 9.42 -3.51
CA SER A 735 -3.22 9.67 -3.81
C SER A 735 -4.13 8.65 -3.17
N MET A 736 -5.29 9.08 -2.67
CA MET A 736 -6.40 8.22 -2.28
C MET A 736 -7.68 8.67 -2.98
N LYS A 737 -8.66 7.77 -3.12
CA LYS A 737 -10.03 8.22 -3.40
C LYS A 737 -10.52 9.08 -2.22
N SER A 738 -11.18 10.19 -2.52
CA SER A 738 -11.70 11.12 -1.50
C SER A 738 -12.71 10.46 -0.59
N ASP A 739 -13.41 9.45 -1.10
CA ASP A 739 -14.31 8.55 -0.39
C ASP A 739 -14.09 7.14 -0.97
N PHE A 740 -14.15 6.11 -0.13
CA PHE A 740 -13.91 4.74 -0.60
C PHE A 740 -15.21 4.17 -1.17
N GLN A 741 -15.17 3.77 -2.43
CA GLN A 741 -16.29 3.12 -3.11
C GLN A 741 -15.81 1.81 -3.70
N VAL A 742 -16.53 0.72 -3.40
CA VAL A 742 -16.18 -0.63 -3.86
C VAL A 742 -16.34 -0.76 -5.39
N LYS A 743 -17.21 0.03 -6.03
CA LYS A 743 -17.54 -0.10 -7.47
C LYS A 743 -17.94 1.18 -8.23
N GLY A 744 -17.81 2.39 -7.65
CA GLY A 744 -18.25 3.60 -8.35
C GLY A 744 -17.24 4.07 -9.40
N ASP A 745 -17.76 4.45 -10.56
CA ASP A 745 -16.99 5.04 -11.66
C ASP A 745 -16.63 6.51 -11.38
N TYR A 746 -17.40 7.19 -10.51
CA TYR A 746 -17.22 8.61 -10.21
C TYR A 746 -16.66 8.82 -8.79
N TYR A 747 -15.43 9.31 -8.72
CA TYR A 747 -14.76 9.65 -7.46
C TYR A 747 -13.91 10.91 -7.62
N ARG A 748 -13.64 11.61 -6.52
CA ARG A 748 -12.56 12.61 -6.48
C ARG A 748 -11.27 11.97 -5.99
N THR A 749 -10.15 12.40 -6.54
CA THR A 749 -8.82 11.97 -6.08
C THR A 749 -8.30 12.98 -5.07
N GLY A 750 -8.05 12.56 -3.83
CA GLY A 750 -7.26 13.32 -2.87
C GLY A 750 -5.76 13.13 -3.13
N VAL A 751 -5.06 14.20 -3.50
CA VAL A 751 -3.60 14.27 -3.65
C VAL A 751 -3.00 14.83 -2.38
N PHE A 752 -2.06 14.12 -1.79
CA PHE A 752 -1.50 14.52 -0.51
C PHE A 752 -0.12 13.94 -0.27
N GLY A 753 0.59 14.49 0.73
CA GLY A 753 1.95 14.09 0.97
C GLY A 753 2.68 14.89 2.05
N GLU A 754 4.00 14.75 2.04
CA GLU A 754 4.93 15.41 2.97
C GLU A 754 6.08 16.06 2.18
N VAL A 755 6.47 17.25 2.60
CA VAL A 755 7.62 18.00 2.05
C VAL A 755 8.69 18.10 3.13
N TYR A 756 9.93 17.82 2.75
CA TYR A 756 11.12 17.94 3.58
C TYR A 756 12.14 18.83 2.90
N THR A 757 12.90 19.58 3.68
CA THR A 757 13.99 20.40 3.17
C THR A 757 15.27 20.13 3.93
N ILE A 758 16.37 20.32 3.21
CA ILE A 758 17.72 20.09 3.69
C ILE A 758 18.53 21.34 3.36
N ASP A 759 19.05 21.98 4.41
CA ASP A 759 19.91 23.14 4.31
C ASP A 759 21.34 22.73 4.75
N SER A 760 22.29 22.78 3.83
CA SER A 760 23.64 22.24 4.00
C SER A 760 24.69 23.34 4.01
N THR A 761 25.59 23.29 5.01
CA THR A 761 26.73 24.20 5.16
C THR A 761 27.96 23.40 5.61
N GLY A 762 28.95 23.25 4.71
CA GLY A 762 30.13 22.42 4.96
C GLY A 762 29.73 20.96 5.24
N SER A 763 30.16 20.42 6.38
CA SER A 763 29.83 19.06 6.84
C SER A 763 28.52 18.96 7.64
N THR A 764 27.81 20.08 7.80
CA THR A 764 26.58 20.14 8.58
C THR A 764 25.37 20.25 7.67
N SER A 765 24.28 19.57 7.99
CA SER A 765 23.01 19.67 7.27
C SER A 765 21.84 19.69 8.24
N THR A 766 20.96 20.68 8.12
CA THR A 766 19.72 20.76 8.88
C THR A 766 18.61 20.13 8.05
N PHE A 767 17.97 19.11 8.60
CA PHE A 767 16.81 18.43 8.01
C PHE A 767 15.55 18.87 8.75
N ARG A 768 14.57 19.39 8.01
CA ARG A 768 13.28 19.80 8.58
C ARG A 768 12.12 19.25 7.74
N ARG A 769 11.02 18.92 8.42
CA ARG A 769 9.73 18.73 7.73
C ARG A 769 9.21 20.13 7.42
N TYR A 770 9.09 20.44 6.13
CA TYR A 770 8.60 21.73 5.67
C TYR A 770 7.09 21.85 5.89
N GLY A 771 6.36 20.78 5.57
CA GLY A 771 4.91 20.71 5.79
C GLY A 771 4.29 19.45 5.21
N THR A 772 3.02 19.26 5.51
CA THR A 772 2.13 18.33 4.79
C THR A 772 1.28 19.14 3.80
N TYR A 773 0.63 18.46 2.86
CA TYR A 773 -0.32 19.09 1.95
C TYR A 773 -1.39 18.10 1.52
N PHE A 774 -2.58 18.62 1.23
CA PHE A 774 -3.70 17.83 0.71
C PHE A 774 -4.56 18.72 -0.16
N ASP A 775 -4.96 18.22 -1.32
CA ASP A 775 -5.99 18.83 -2.15
C ASP A 775 -6.77 17.74 -2.90
N HIS A 776 -7.91 18.09 -3.47
CA HIS A 776 -8.77 17.14 -4.16
C HIS A 776 -9.03 17.60 -5.60
N TYR A 777 -8.97 16.63 -6.51
CA TYR A 777 -9.15 16.84 -7.94
C TYR A 777 -10.22 15.89 -8.47
N ASN A 778 -10.82 16.25 -9.60
CA ASN A 778 -11.57 15.27 -10.40
C ASN A 778 -10.57 14.27 -11.03
N GLU A 779 -11.05 13.40 -11.91
CA GLU A 779 -10.22 12.34 -12.52
C GLU A 779 -8.97 12.84 -13.27
N THR A 780 -8.86 14.13 -13.59
CA THR A 780 -7.75 14.76 -14.34
C THR A 780 -6.51 15.11 -13.51
N VAL A 781 -6.36 14.53 -12.31
CA VAL A 781 -5.24 14.79 -11.40
C VAL A 781 -3.83 14.59 -12.02
N TYR A 782 -3.75 13.73 -13.04
CA TYR A 782 -2.52 13.47 -13.79
C TYR A 782 -2.24 14.58 -14.81
N GLU A 783 -3.14 15.50 -15.11
CA GLU A 783 -2.85 16.57 -16.09
C GLU A 783 -2.18 17.77 -15.43
N GLN A 784 -2.69 18.19 -14.27
CA GLN A 784 -2.15 19.29 -13.49
C GLN A 784 -2.61 19.15 -12.03
N SER A 785 -1.74 19.52 -11.09
CA SER A 785 -2.08 19.58 -9.68
C SER A 785 -1.62 20.91 -9.10
N LYS A 786 -2.58 21.82 -8.88
CA LYS A 786 -2.29 23.18 -8.37
C LYS A 786 -1.51 23.13 -7.06
N VAL A 787 -1.88 22.24 -6.14
CA VAL A 787 -1.18 22.11 -4.84
C VAL A 787 0.29 21.75 -5.02
N LEU A 788 0.64 20.92 -6.01
CA LEU A 788 2.03 20.56 -6.29
C LEU A 788 2.81 21.73 -6.92
N VAL A 789 2.18 22.46 -7.85
CA VAL A 789 2.77 23.67 -8.44
C VAL A 789 3.02 24.72 -7.36
N ASP A 790 2.04 24.99 -6.51
CA ASP A 790 2.15 25.95 -5.41
C ASP A 790 3.28 25.58 -4.44
N ILE A 791 3.45 24.29 -4.11
CA ILE A 791 4.55 23.81 -3.26
C ILE A 791 5.91 24.04 -3.93
N VAL A 792 6.04 23.66 -5.20
CA VAL A 792 7.31 23.81 -5.93
C VAL A 792 7.67 25.28 -6.10
N GLN A 793 6.68 26.15 -6.33
CA GLN A 793 6.83 27.60 -6.35
C GLN A 793 7.36 28.13 -5.02
N LYS A 794 6.71 27.78 -3.89
CA LYS A 794 7.16 28.19 -2.55
C LYS A 794 8.59 27.72 -2.24
N LEU A 795 8.93 26.48 -2.61
CA LEU A 795 10.29 25.95 -2.47
C LEU A 795 11.29 26.74 -3.32
N TYR A 796 10.93 27.09 -4.56
CA TYR A 796 11.77 27.88 -5.44
C TYR A 796 12.04 29.29 -4.88
N GLU A 797 11.00 29.95 -4.37
CA GLU A 797 11.08 31.26 -3.70
C GLU A 797 11.98 31.21 -2.46
N GLU A 798 11.95 30.11 -1.70
CA GLU A 798 12.86 29.87 -0.57
C GLU A 798 14.29 29.45 -0.97
N GLY A 799 14.60 29.39 -2.27
CA GLY A 799 15.95 29.11 -2.77
C GLY A 799 16.26 27.63 -3.03
N TYR A 800 15.27 26.73 -2.94
CA TYR A 800 15.46 25.32 -3.27
C TYR A 800 15.39 25.12 -4.79
N ARG A 801 16.53 24.81 -5.42
CA ARG A 801 16.63 24.57 -6.88
C ARG A 801 16.56 23.09 -7.27
N HIS A 802 16.82 22.20 -6.32
CA HIS A 802 16.85 20.76 -6.53
C HIS A 802 15.74 20.08 -5.73
N VAL A 803 14.82 19.42 -6.44
CA VAL A 803 13.64 18.78 -5.84
C VAL A 803 13.63 17.29 -6.17
N LEU A 804 13.82 16.45 -5.16
CA LEU A 804 13.56 15.01 -5.26
C LEU A 804 12.05 14.77 -5.20
N TYR A 805 11.45 14.40 -6.32
CA TYR A 805 10.01 14.20 -6.48
C TYR A 805 9.69 12.72 -6.33
N VAL A 806 9.32 12.28 -5.13
CA VAL A 806 9.13 10.87 -4.77
C VAL A 806 7.65 10.52 -4.84
N ALA A 807 7.24 9.94 -5.96
CA ALA A 807 5.85 9.58 -6.22
C ALA A 807 5.60 8.09 -6.01
N LYS A 808 4.48 7.75 -5.37
CA LYS A 808 3.98 6.37 -5.37
C LYS A 808 3.53 6.02 -6.80
N THR A 809 4.11 4.98 -7.39
CA THR A 809 3.67 4.52 -8.72
C THR A 809 2.21 4.08 -8.67
N PRO A 810 1.43 4.29 -9.74
CA PRO A 810 0.17 3.60 -9.88
C PRO A 810 0.44 2.09 -9.88
N PHE A 811 -0.53 1.31 -9.41
CA PHE A 811 -0.45 -0.14 -9.25
C PHE A 811 -0.44 -0.91 -10.59
N THR A 812 0.27 -0.43 -11.61
CA THR A 812 0.45 -1.18 -12.85
C THR A 812 1.59 -2.17 -12.65
N THR A 813 1.27 -3.46 -12.76
CA THR A 813 2.27 -4.54 -12.78
C THR A 813 2.91 -4.73 -14.16
N LYS A 814 2.60 -3.84 -15.11
CA LYS A 814 2.99 -3.90 -16.52
C LYS A 814 3.92 -2.73 -16.82
N PHE A 815 4.98 -2.96 -17.58
CA PHE A 815 5.73 -1.87 -18.19
C PHE A 815 4.84 -1.08 -19.16
N LEU A 816 5.02 0.25 -19.19
CA LEU A 816 4.16 1.20 -19.90
C LEU A 816 3.97 0.82 -21.38
N ASN A 817 2.72 0.66 -21.81
CA ASN A 817 2.43 0.54 -23.24
C ASN A 817 2.36 1.95 -23.85
N LYS A 818 3.21 2.20 -24.87
CA LYS A 818 3.38 3.49 -25.55
C LYS A 818 2.07 4.17 -25.98
N LYS A 819 0.99 3.42 -26.22
CA LYS A 819 -0.31 3.98 -26.65
C LYS A 819 -1.11 4.71 -25.56
N ASN A 820 -0.93 4.41 -24.26
CA ASN A 820 -1.70 5.02 -23.14
C ASN A 820 -0.81 5.69 -22.05
N ASN A 821 0.45 5.96 -22.39
CA ASN A 821 1.54 6.41 -21.51
C ASN A 821 1.20 7.49 -20.47
N GLN A 822 0.31 8.44 -20.77
CA GLN A 822 0.07 9.59 -19.88
C GLN A 822 -0.68 9.21 -18.59
N LYS A 823 -1.64 8.28 -18.66
CA LYS A 823 -2.40 7.86 -17.45
C LYS A 823 -1.60 6.90 -16.57
N GLU A 824 -0.79 6.04 -17.18
CA GLU A 824 -0.03 4.99 -16.47
C GLU A 824 1.20 5.53 -15.72
N LEU A 825 1.71 6.71 -16.08
CA LEU A 825 2.75 7.41 -15.31
C LEU A 825 2.19 8.16 -14.10
N TYR A 826 0.87 8.37 -14.06
CA TYR A 826 0.12 9.01 -12.98
C TYR A 826 0.74 10.32 -12.49
N PHE A 827 1.51 10.35 -11.40
CA PHE A 827 2.17 11.57 -10.90
C PHE A 827 3.48 11.93 -11.60
N MET A 828 3.98 11.09 -12.50
CA MET A 828 5.23 11.29 -13.25
C MET A 828 4.99 11.42 -14.76
N ASN A 829 3.78 11.77 -15.17
CA ASN A 829 3.49 11.97 -16.59
C ASN A 829 4.08 13.30 -17.10
N GLN A 830 4.31 13.41 -18.40
CA GLN A 830 4.89 14.60 -19.04
C GLN A 830 4.15 15.89 -18.66
N LYS A 831 2.82 15.97 -18.85
CA LYS A 831 2.04 17.20 -18.63
C LYS A 831 2.18 17.72 -17.20
N LEU A 832 2.05 16.84 -16.21
CA LEU A 832 2.21 17.23 -14.82
C LEU A 832 3.65 17.66 -14.53
N MET A 833 4.64 16.90 -14.99
CA MET A 833 6.05 17.22 -14.76
C MET A 833 6.45 18.57 -15.38
N ASP A 834 5.96 18.89 -16.57
CA ASP A 834 6.14 20.19 -17.22
C ASP A 834 5.54 21.32 -16.37
N SER A 835 4.37 21.09 -15.78
CA SER A 835 3.71 22.08 -14.91
C SER A 835 4.49 22.43 -13.63
N LEU A 836 5.44 21.57 -13.21
CA LEU A 836 6.27 21.79 -12.03
C LEU A 836 7.52 22.62 -12.33
N TYR A 837 7.88 22.85 -13.60
CA TYR A 837 8.99 23.73 -13.96
C TYR A 837 8.59 25.21 -13.89
N VAL A 838 8.50 25.71 -12.66
CA VAL A 838 8.12 27.10 -12.38
C VAL A 838 9.18 28.14 -12.76
N ALA A 839 10.43 27.71 -12.98
CA ALA A 839 11.56 28.53 -13.39
C ALA A 839 12.57 27.71 -14.23
N GLY A 840 13.41 28.35 -15.04
CA GLY A 840 14.33 27.65 -15.94
C GLY A 840 15.46 26.87 -15.24
N ASP A 841 15.91 27.35 -14.07
CA ASP A 841 17.00 26.79 -13.27
C ASP A 841 16.54 25.77 -12.22
N ILE A 842 15.22 25.56 -12.06
CA ILE A 842 14.73 24.48 -11.20
C ILE A 842 14.96 23.12 -11.85
N ALA A 843 15.25 22.11 -11.02
CA ALA A 843 15.41 20.74 -11.43
C ALA A 843 14.55 19.82 -10.58
N ILE A 844 13.63 19.11 -11.24
CA ILE A 844 12.73 18.14 -10.62
C ILE A 844 13.20 16.73 -10.99
N TYR A 845 13.45 15.90 -9.98
CA TYR A 845 14.00 14.56 -10.13
C TYR A 845 12.94 13.51 -9.78
N PRO A 846 12.19 12.98 -10.78
CA PRO A 846 11.15 12.00 -10.54
C PRO A 846 11.74 10.67 -10.05
N LEU A 847 11.26 10.21 -8.91
CA LEU A 847 11.63 8.97 -8.27
C LEU A 847 10.38 8.23 -7.83
N HIS A 848 10.45 6.91 -7.85
CA HIS A 848 9.51 6.07 -7.13
C HIS A 848 10.25 5.03 -6.29
N VAL A 849 9.50 4.40 -5.39
CA VAL A 849 10.05 3.47 -4.40
C VAL A 849 9.34 2.14 -4.49
N THR A 850 10.10 1.07 -4.64
CA THR A 850 9.63 -0.31 -4.58
C THR A 850 10.30 -1.06 -3.43
N LEU A 851 9.61 -2.07 -2.92
CA LEU A 851 10.14 -2.97 -1.89
C LEU A 851 10.54 -4.29 -2.53
N THR A 852 11.83 -4.60 -2.45
CA THR A 852 12.36 -5.92 -2.77
C THR A 852 12.71 -6.66 -1.48
N ARG A 853 13.00 -7.95 -1.59
CA ARG A 853 13.25 -8.82 -0.45
C ARG A 853 14.62 -9.44 -0.57
N ALA A 854 15.40 -9.35 0.50
CA ALA A 854 16.74 -9.91 0.57
C ALA A 854 16.86 -10.86 1.75
N TYR A 855 17.62 -11.92 1.58
CA TYR A 855 17.96 -12.88 2.62
C TYR A 855 19.27 -12.46 3.28
N GLU A 856 19.29 -12.36 4.60
CA GLU A 856 20.53 -12.05 5.34
C GLU A 856 21.31 -13.34 5.61
N ALA A 857 22.39 -13.54 4.87
CA ALA A 857 23.32 -14.64 5.06
C ALA A 857 24.45 -14.21 6.00
N HIS A 858 24.83 -15.09 6.92
CA HIS A 858 25.86 -14.83 7.93
C HIS A 858 26.86 -15.98 7.99
N GLU A 859 28.14 -15.66 8.01
CA GLU A 859 29.17 -16.54 8.59
C GLU A 859 29.59 -15.95 9.95
N GLY A 860 29.13 -16.55 11.06
CA GLY A 860 29.57 -16.17 12.42
C GLY A 860 28.47 -15.92 13.47
N LYS A 861 28.89 -15.63 14.71
CA LYS A 861 28.01 -15.53 15.90
C LYS A 861 27.44 -14.13 16.19
N GLN A 862 27.90 -13.06 15.55
CA GLN A 862 27.46 -11.69 15.88
C GLN A 862 26.68 -11.00 14.76
N ARG A 863 25.41 -10.67 15.04
CA ARG A 863 24.60 -9.77 14.23
C ARG A 863 24.91 -8.31 14.59
N ARG A 864 25.61 -7.58 13.73
CA ARG A 864 25.66 -6.11 13.84
C ARG A 864 24.47 -5.51 13.10
N LYS A 865 23.53 -4.94 13.86
CA LYS A 865 22.38 -4.17 13.33
C LYS A 865 22.89 -2.83 12.79
N VAL A 866 23.29 -2.81 11.52
CA VAL A 866 23.82 -1.62 10.83
C VAL A 866 22.92 -1.35 9.63
N GLY A 867 22.52 -0.09 9.44
CA GLY A 867 21.83 0.33 8.22
C GLY A 867 22.80 0.23 7.05
N LEU A 868 22.37 -0.39 5.96
CA LEU A 868 23.20 -0.60 4.78
C LEU A 868 22.58 0.11 3.58
N PHE A 869 23.42 0.63 2.68
CA PHE A 869 22.94 1.24 1.44
C PHE A 869 23.83 0.91 0.26
N VAL A 870 23.24 0.98 -0.93
CA VAL A 870 23.91 0.80 -2.23
C VAL A 870 23.65 2.05 -3.06
N ASP A 871 24.71 2.81 -3.35
CA ASP A 871 24.67 4.01 -4.19
C ASP A 871 25.06 3.74 -5.66
N ASP A 872 25.82 2.66 -5.89
CA ASP A 872 26.11 2.14 -7.22
C ASP A 872 25.24 0.92 -7.55
N THR A 873 24.20 1.17 -8.33
CA THR A 873 23.24 0.19 -8.84
C THR A 873 23.60 -0.31 -10.24
N SER A 874 24.77 0.08 -10.79
CA SER A 874 25.19 -0.27 -12.16
C SER A 874 25.26 -1.78 -12.37
N HIS A 875 25.67 -2.53 -11.36
CA HIS A 875 25.72 -4.00 -11.39
C HIS A 875 24.37 -4.68 -11.59
N ILE A 876 23.26 -4.05 -11.19
CA ILE A 876 21.92 -4.61 -11.45
C ILE A 876 21.73 -4.70 -12.96
N GLN A 877 22.30 -3.79 -13.76
CA GLN A 877 22.18 -3.77 -15.22
C GLN A 877 23.31 -3.03 -15.97
N LYS A 878 24.56 -3.54 -15.96
CA LYS A 878 25.72 -2.84 -16.59
C LYS A 878 25.49 -2.47 -18.07
N SER A 879 24.72 -3.26 -18.80
CA SER A 879 24.39 -3.02 -20.22
C SER A 879 23.30 -1.98 -20.47
N LEU A 880 22.68 -1.42 -19.43
CA LEU A 880 21.48 -0.57 -19.52
C LEU A 880 21.66 0.84 -18.94
N TYR A 881 22.89 1.27 -18.61
CA TYR A 881 23.10 2.65 -18.13
C TYR A 881 23.40 3.66 -19.25
N GLU A 882 23.85 3.18 -20.43
CA GLU A 882 24.34 4.05 -21.50
C GLU A 882 23.28 4.34 -22.58
N ASP A 883 22.30 3.45 -22.83
CA ASP A 883 21.27 3.62 -23.91
C ASP A 883 19.84 3.16 -23.56
N HIS A 884 19.42 3.29 -22.31
CA HIS A 884 18.17 2.71 -21.81
C HIS A 884 16.98 3.63 -21.87
N VAL A 885 15.87 3.11 -22.39
CA VAL A 885 14.53 3.73 -22.34
C VAL A 885 13.67 2.87 -21.41
N GLY A 886 13.40 3.35 -20.19
CA GLY A 886 12.58 2.63 -19.22
C GLY A 886 12.95 2.89 -17.76
N ILE A 887 12.70 1.90 -16.89
CA ILE A 887 12.88 2.03 -15.43
C ILE A 887 14.29 1.61 -15.04
N ILE A 888 15.00 2.44 -14.26
CA ILE A 888 16.35 2.16 -13.75
C ILE A 888 16.40 2.33 -12.22
N PRO A 889 17.00 1.39 -11.47
CA PRO A 889 17.26 1.55 -10.04
C PRO A 889 18.42 2.51 -9.82
N VAL A 890 18.28 3.46 -8.90
CA VAL A 890 19.28 4.51 -8.63
C VAL A 890 19.93 4.40 -7.25
N PHE A 891 19.23 3.78 -6.30
CA PHE A 891 19.67 3.72 -4.89
C PHE A 891 18.91 2.63 -4.13
N GLN A 892 19.59 1.87 -3.26
CA GLN A 892 18.96 0.87 -2.40
C GLN A 892 19.30 1.04 -0.92
N LEU A 893 18.35 0.70 -0.03
CA LEU A 893 18.49 0.84 1.42
C LEU A 893 17.97 -0.39 2.18
N TYR A 894 18.78 -0.87 3.12
CA TYR A 894 18.50 -1.99 4.01
C TYR A 894 18.65 -1.58 5.48
N SER A 895 17.66 -1.85 6.31
CA SER A 895 17.67 -1.32 7.68
C SER A 895 18.57 -2.05 8.68
N GLY A 896 19.03 -3.26 8.39
CA GLY A 896 19.74 -4.09 9.37
C GLY A 896 18.87 -4.52 10.57
N ASN A 897 17.60 -4.12 10.61
CA ASN A 897 16.64 -4.52 11.61
C ASN A 897 15.75 -5.62 11.03
N GLY A 898 16.21 -6.86 11.18
CA GLY A 898 15.29 -7.99 11.18
C GLY A 898 14.24 -7.80 12.27
N LEU A 899 13.00 -8.22 11.98
CA LEU A 899 11.89 -8.21 12.94
C LEU A 899 12.29 -8.94 14.25
N PRO A 900 11.75 -8.52 15.41
CA PRO A 900 12.19 -9.01 16.72
C PRO A 900 12.19 -10.54 16.81
N VAL A 901 13.30 -11.07 17.32
CA VAL A 901 13.68 -12.51 17.37
C VAL A 901 12.64 -13.44 18.01
N LYS A 902 11.68 -12.88 18.76
CA LYS A 902 10.65 -13.65 19.49
C LYS A 902 9.38 -13.91 18.66
N GLU A 903 9.14 -13.17 17.59
CA GLU A 903 8.00 -13.38 16.71
C GLU A 903 8.54 -13.64 15.32
N GLN A 904 8.50 -14.92 14.92
CA GLN A 904 8.70 -15.38 13.55
C GLN A 904 10.05 -15.01 12.92
N ARG A 905 10.88 -16.00 12.61
CA ARG A 905 11.99 -15.79 11.66
C ARG A 905 11.40 -15.42 10.29
N HIS A 906 11.17 -14.14 10.04
CA HIS A 906 11.05 -13.63 8.69
C HIS A 906 12.39 -13.95 8.02
N VAL A 907 12.31 -14.84 7.03
CA VAL A 907 13.48 -15.33 6.27
C VAL A 907 14.01 -14.22 5.37
N TYR A 908 13.11 -13.38 4.86
CA TYR A 908 13.44 -12.23 4.03
C TYR A 908 13.28 -10.93 4.82
N ASN A 909 14.23 -10.04 4.63
CA ASN A 909 14.18 -8.65 5.04
C ASN A 909 13.81 -7.75 3.86
N SER A 910 13.30 -6.55 4.15
CA SER A 910 12.92 -5.59 3.12
C SER A 910 14.12 -4.73 2.69
N LEU A 911 14.25 -4.53 1.38
CA LEU A 911 15.20 -3.62 0.74
C LEU A 911 14.38 -2.57 -0.02
N ILE A 912 14.54 -1.30 0.32
CA ILE A 912 13.98 -0.21 -0.48
C ILE A 912 14.82 -0.10 -1.74
N THR A 913 14.18 0.00 -2.90
CA THR A 913 14.82 0.40 -4.16
C THR A 913 14.16 1.68 -4.66
N TYR A 914 14.95 2.77 -4.74
CA TYR A 914 14.57 3.98 -5.45
C TYR A 914 14.86 3.81 -6.93
N GLN A 915 13.92 4.21 -7.77
CA GLN A 915 13.98 4.04 -9.22
C GLN A 915 13.54 5.33 -9.91
N THR A 916 14.10 5.57 -11.09
CA THR A 916 13.69 6.67 -11.96
C THR A 916 13.35 6.14 -13.36
N TRP A 917 12.76 7.01 -14.16
CA TRP A 917 12.51 6.74 -15.57
C TRP A 917 13.58 7.42 -16.41
N SER A 918 14.26 6.64 -17.25
CA SER A 918 15.27 7.14 -18.17
C SER A 918 14.71 7.26 -19.58
N ARG A 919 14.95 8.40 -20.22
CA ARG A 919 14.63 8.70 -21.64
C ARG A 919 13.16 8.43 -22.03
N ILE A 920 12.21 8.63 -21.10
CA ILE A 920 10.76 8.42 -21.38
C ILE A 920 10.03 9.71 -21.76
N TYR A 921 10.58 10.86 -21.42
CA TYR A 921 9.96 12.16 -21.63
C TYR A 921 10.25 12.65 -23.04
N SER A 922 9.35 13.43 -23.64
CA SER A 922 9.61 14.05 -24.95
C SER A 922 10.61 15.20 -24.86
N ASP A 923 10.79 15.79 -23.68
CA ASP A 923 11.78 16.84 -23.42
C ASP A 923 13.17 16.25 -23.15
N GLU A 924 14.10 16.46 -24.08
CA GLU A 924 15.50 16.05 -23.95
C GLU A 924 16.24 16.76 -22.80
N VAL A 925 15.90 18.01 -22.50
CA VAL A 925 16.54 18.76 -21.41
C VAL A 925 16.22 18.12 -20.07
N MET A 926 14.95 17.75 -19.86
CA MET A 926 14.52 16.99 -18.68
C MET A 926 15.23 15.63 -18.58
N ASN A 927 15.25 14.86 -19.67
CA ASN A 927 15.93 13.55 -19.68
C ASN A 927 17.42 13.69 -19.35
N ASN A 928 18.11 14.70 -19.89
CA ASN A 928 19.52 14.97 -19.61
C ASN A 928 19.78 15.42 -18.16
N LYS A 929 18.86 16.20 -17.57
CA LYS A 929 18.89 16.54 -16.14
C LYS A 929 18.74 15.28 -15.27
N ILE A 930 17.83 14.36 -15.62
CA ILE A 930 17.64 13.10 -14.89
C ILE A 930 18.88 12.21 -15.01
N GLN A 931 19.41 12.04 -16.22
CA GLN A 931 20.60 11.22 -16.48
C GLN A 931 21.80 11.71 -15.67
N SER A 932 22.11 13.02 -15.74
CA SER A 932 23.28 13.58 -15.05
C SER A 932 23.12 13.65 -13.53
N ALA A 933 21.89 13.77 -13.02
CA ALA A 933 21.64 13.93 -11.59
C ALA A 933 21.40 12.61 -10.84
N LEU A 934 20.67 11.66 -11.43
CA LEU A 934 20.24 10.44 -10.74
C LEU A 934 20.97 9.18 -11.19
N ILE A 935 21.50 9.16 -12.42
CA ILE A 935 22.06 7.96 -13.05
C ILE A 935 23.60 8.04 -13.02
N ASP A 936 24.19 9.12 -13.51
CA ASP A 936 25.64 9.35 -13.56
C ASP A 936 26.26 9.44 -12.14
N PRO A 937 27.16 8.53 -11.76
CA PRO A 937 27.83 8.58 -10.46
C PRO A 937 28.77 9.78 -10.27
N ASN A 938 29.27 10.37 -11.37
CA ASN A 938 30.18 11.51 -11.33
C ASN A 938 29.44 12.87 -11.23
N GLY A 939 28.12 12.87 -11.46
CA GLY A 939 27.29 14.06 -11.35
C GLY A 939 26.92 14.42 -9.91
N ILE A 940 25.74 14.99 -9.71
CA ILE A 940 25.27 15.38 -8.38
C ILE A 940 24.60 14.24 -7.59
N LYS A 941 24.52 13.04 -8.16
CA LYS A 941 23.92 11.83 -7.56
C LYS A 941 24.35 11.59 -6.11
N PRO A 942 25.65 11.71 -5.72
CA PRO A 942 26.07 11.53 -4.34
C PRO A 942 25.31 12.45 -3.36
N ASN A 943 25.07 13.72 -3.71
CA ASN A 943 24.35 14.67 -2.86
C ASN A 943 22.89 14.27 -2.66
N LEU A 944 22.22 13.86 -3.74
CA LEU A 944 20.82 13.45 -3.73
C LEU A 944 20.62 12.14 -2.94
N ILE A 945 21.57 11.21 -3.04
CA ILE A 945 21.55 9.98 -2.24
C ILE A 945 21.71 10.28 -0.75
N ARG A 946 22.65 11.16 -0.35
CA ARG A 946 22.78 11.56 1.06
C ARG A 946 21.50 12.21 1.58
N ALA A 947 20.82 13.03 0.77
CA ALA A 947 19.52 13.59 1.12
C ALA A 947 18.46 12.50 1.40
N LEU A 948 18.41 11.44 0.58
CA LEU A 948 17.53 10.28 0.82
C LEU A 948 17.92 9.47 2.07
N VAL A 949 19.23 9.30 2.35
CA VAL A 949 19.70 8.69 3.62
C VAL A 949 19.16 9.47 4.81
N LEU A 950 19.29 10.81 4.79
CA LEU A 950 18.78 11.68 5.86
C LEU A 950 17.28 11.53 6.08
N LEU A 951 16.48 11.40 5.01
CA LEU A 951 15.04 11.13 5.11
C LEU A 951 14.75 9.84 5.91
N HIS A 952 15.49 8.77 5.66
CA HIS A 952 15.26 7.48 6.32
C HIS A 952 15.85 7.39 7.73
N THR A 953 16.92 8.12 8.00
CA THR A 953 17.52 8.23 9.34
C THR A 953 16.70 9.12 10.26
N SER A 954 16.20 10.26 9.75
CA SER A 954 15.46 11.24 10.57
C SER A 954 14.12 10.74 11.09
N ARG A 955 13.52 9.75 10.41
CA ARG A 955 12.22 9.13 10.73
C ARG A 955 12.32 7.90 11.62
N PHE A 956 13.51 7.55 12.10
CA PHE A 956 13.69 6.40 12.98
C PHE A 956 13.34 6.72 14.44
N GLU A 957 12.50 5.89 15.06
CA GLU A 957 11.80 6.23 16.32
C GLU A 957 12.35 5.47 17.55
N SER A 958 13.27 4.50 17.37
CA SER A 958 13.79 3.73 18.51
C SER A 958 14.93 4.46 19.23
N LYS A 959 14.84 4.47 20.56
CA LYS A 959 15.87 5.00 21.47
C LYS A 959 17.16 4.20 21.44
N ASN A 960 17.04 2.87 21.39
CA ASN A 960 18.19 1.96 21.51
C ASN A 960 18.48 1.38 20.12
N LYS A 961 19.66 1.69 19.57
CA LYS A 961 20.18 1.23 18.26
C LYS A 961 19.43 1.87 17.07
N PRO A 962 19.65 3.17 16.79
CA PRO A 962 19.11 3.84 15.63
C PRO A 962 19.57 3.16 14.33
N THR A 963 18.62 2.75 13.49
CA THR A 963 18.88 2.33 12.10
C THR A 963 18.10 3.24 11.14
N ILE A 964 17.90 2.80 9.90
CA ILE A 964 17.03 3.47 8.93
C ILE A 964 15.62 2.87 8.90
N LYS A 965 14.64 3.70 8.53
CA LYS A 965 13.28 3.27 8.18
C LYS A 965 13.27 2.68 6.76
N VAL A 966 12.35 1.75 6.47
CA VAL A 966 12.31 1.01 5.19
C VAL A 966 11.12 1.33 4.30
N ASP A 967 10.22 2.22 4.70
CA ASP A 967 9.11 2.62 3.82
C ASP A 967 8.86 4.12 3.98
N PRO A 968 9.16 4.94 2.95
CA PRO A 968 8.91 6.36 3.02
C PRO A 968 7.41 6.70 3.00
N TYR A 969 6.53 5.80 2.58
CA TYR A 969 5.09 6.01 2.57
C TYR A 969 4.39 5.53 3.85
N SER A 970 5.09 4.94 4.81
CA SER A 970 4.45 4.25 5.94
C SER A 970 3.49 5.13 6.75
N ARG A 971 3.78 6.43 6.89
CA ARG A 971 2.93 7.41 7.59
C ARG A 971 1.72 7.88 6.77
N LEU A 972 1.80 7.78 5.45
CA LEU A 972 0.74 8.19 4.53
C LEU A 972 -0.18 7.01 4.20
N PHE A 973 0.38 5.88 3.78
CA PHE A 973 -0.33 4.71 3.23
C PHE A 973 -0.03 3.37 3.89
N GLY A 974 0.85 3.32 4.90
CA GLY A 974 1.11 2.08 5.62
C GLY A 974 -0.13 1.55 6.33
N ASP A 975 -0.01 0.39 6.98
CA ASP A 975 -1.13 -0.18 7.76
C ASP A 975 -1.65 0.76 8.85
N GLU A 976 -0.79 1.66 9.33
CA GLU A 976 -1.08 2.72 10.28
C GLU A 976 -0.95 4.13 9.67
N GLY A 977 -0.96 4.22 8.33
CA GLY A 977 -0.91 5.48 7.60
C GLY A 977 -2.25 6.22 7.62
N VAL A 978 -2.18 7.56 7.55
CA VAL A 978 -3.36 8.43 7.65
C VAL A 978 -4.44 8.08 6.61
N ALA A 979 -4.05 7.73 5.38
CA ALA A 979 -5.00 7.46 4.29
C ALA A 979 -5.88 6.23 4.52
N LYS A 980 -5.29 5.14 5.07
CA LYS A 980 -6.02 3.90 5.35
C LYS A 980 -6.99 4.06 6.53
N LYS A 981 -6.67 4.97 7.46
CA LYS A 981 -7.32 5.09 8.76
C LYS A 981 -8.37 6.21 8.85
N SER A 982 -8.49 7.04 7.82
CA SER A 982 -9.39 8.20 7.84
C SER A 982 -10.80 7.97 7.29
N GLY A 983 -11.11 6.75 6.88
CA GLY A 983 -12.46 6.38 6.44
C GLY A 983 -13.38 6.04 7.61
N LEU A 984 -14.60 6.59 7.59
CA LEU A 984 -15.67 6.32 8.53
C LEU A 984 -16.83 5.64 7.78
N ASP A 985 -17.12 4.39 8.15
CA ASP A 985 -18.20 3.62 7.52
C ASP A 985 -19.55 3.93 8.17
N VAL A 986 -20.55 4.22 7.32
CA VAL A 986 -21.91 4.52 7.75
C VAL A 986 -22.84 3.51 7.11
N LYS A 987 -23.45 2.64 7.93
CA LYS A 987 -24.47 1.66 7.51
C LYS A 987 -25.86 2.13 7.96
N TRP A 988 -26.82 2.16 7.03
CA TRP A 988 -28.23 2.44 7.32
C TRP A 988 -29.14 1.49 6.53
N GLY A 989 -29.68 0.46 7.19
CA GLY A 989 -30.39 -0.63 6.53
C GLY A 989 -29.48 -1.39 5.56
N LYS A 990 -29.91 -1.58 4.31
CA LYS A 990 -29.09 -2.18 3.22
C LYS A 990 -28.14 -1.18 2.54
N LYS A 991 -28.16 0.10 2.93
CA LYS A 991 -27.36 1.17 2.32
C LYS A 991 -26.10 1.38 3.15
N ALA A 992 -24.97 1.60 2.50
CA ALA A 992 -23.72 1.95 3.17
C ALA A 992 -22.89 2.93 2.33
N PHE A 993 -22.25 3.88 3.00
CA PHE A 993 -21.24 4.73 2.39
C PHE A 993 -20.07 4.91 3.36
N GLN A 994 -18.90 5.24 2.82
CA GLN A 994 -17.71 5.55 3.61
C GLN A 994 -17.32 7.01 3.38
N MET A 995 -17.25 7.80 4.45
CA MET A 995 -16.79 9.18 4.42
C MET A 995 -15.33 9.25 4.80
N ASN A 996 -14.47 9.88 3.99
CA ASN A 996 -13.11 10.13 4.42
C ASN A 996 -12.97 11.50 5.08
N MET A 997 -12.81 11.44 6.41
CA MET A 997 -12.77 12.60 7.29
C MET A 997 -11.53 13.46 7.06
N LEU A 998 -10.41 12.88 6.61
CA LEU A 998 -9.21 13.65 6.29
C LEU A 998 -9.47 14.59 5.11
N ALA A 999 -10.19 14.12 4.08
CA ALA A 999 -10.53 14.94 2.93
C ALA A 999 -11.44 16.12 3.33
N TYR A 1000 -12.45 15.85 4.15
CA TYR A 1000 -13.35 16.86 4.71
C TYR A 1000 -12.61 17.89 5.56
N PHE A 1001 -11.81 17.48 6.54
CA PHE A 1001 -11.07 18.42 7.38
C PHE A 1001 -9.97 19.17 6.62
N SER A 1002 -9.37 18.56 5.59
CA SER A 1002 -8.38 19.25 4.74
C SER A 1002 -9.05 20.33 3.90
N TYR A 1003 -10.27 20.08 3.40
CA TYR A 1003 -11.06 21.09 2.72
C TYR A 1003 -11.39 22.26 3.65
N LEU A 1004 -11.83 21.98 4.88
CA LEU A 1004 -12.03 23.01 5.91
C LEU A 1004 -10.75 23.81 6.15
N HIS A 1005 -9.60 23.12 6.35
CA HIS A 1005 -8.33 23.77 6.68
C HIS A 1005 -7.80 24.68 5.57
N THR A 1006 -7.98 24.28 4.30
CA THR A 1006 -7.33 24.92 3.15
C THR A 1006 -8.25 25.81 2.32
N LYS A 1007 -9.58 25.66 2.43
CA LYS A 1007 -10.55 26.41 1.62
C LYS A 1007 -11.54 27.22 2.45
N VAL A 1008 -11.85 26.81 3.69
CA VAL A 1008 -12.81 27.50 4.56
C VAL A 1008 -12.07 28.40 5.54
N PHE A 1009 -11.16 27.82 6.33
CA PHE A 1009 -10.39 28.48 7.38
C PHE A 1009 -8.97 28.87 6.95
N ALA A 1010 -8.72 28.93 5.63
CA ALA A 1010 -7.43 29.34 5.13
C ALA A 1010 -7.10 30.74 5.64
N ILE A 1011 -5.98 30.87 6.35
CA ILE A 1011 -5.42 32.16 6.74
C ILE A 1011 -5.00 32.83 5.43
N LYS A 1012 -5.61 33.97 5.08
CA LYS A 1012 -5.10 34.80 3.99
C LYS A 1012 -3.68 35.22 4.39
N GLU A 1013 -2.66 34.64 3.75
CA GLU A 1013 -1.30 35.16 3.84
C GLU A 1013 -1.39 36.64 3.43
N VAL A 1014 -1.11 37.54 4.37
CA VAL A 1014 -1.00 38.97 4.09
C VAL A 1014 0.15 39.09 3.09
N GLU A 1015 -0.18 39.47 1.85
CA GLU A 1015 0.78 39.83 0.81
C GLU A 1015 1.76 40.87 1.39
N GLY A 1016 2.97 40.43 1.73
CA GLY A 1016 3.99 41.31 2.31
C GLY A 1016 4.97 40.60 3.24
N ARG A 1017 5.84 39.74 2.70
CA ARG A 1017 7.18 39.50 3.23
C ARG A 1017 8.18 39.35 2.10
#